data_AF-A0A8X8XQ79-F1
#
_entry.id   AF-A0A8X8XQ79-F1
#
_cell.length_a   1.000
_cell.length_b   1.000
_cell.length_c   1.000
_cell.angle_alpha   90.00
_cell.angle_beta   90.00
_cell.angle_gamma   90.00
#
_symmetry.space_group_name_H-M   'P 1'
#
loop_
_entity.id
_entity.type
_entity.pdbx_description
1 polymer ?
#
loop_
_entity_poly.entity_id
_entity_poly.type
_entity_poly.pdbx_seq_one_letter_code
_entity_poly.pdbx_strand_id
1 'polypeptide(L)'
;MSVVGFDFGNESCVVAVARQRGIDVVLNDESKRETPSLVFFGDKQRFLGTAGAASSLMNPKNTISQIKRLIGRQFSDPELQRDLKSLPFLVTEGPDGYPLIHARYLGENKTFSPTQVRLRAGCEKLKKVLSANPEAPLNIECLMDDKDVRGFIKREEFEQISTSVLERVKKPLEKALADAGLTIQNIHSVEVPRRTMNASECVAKGCALQCAILSPTFKVWEFQVNESFPFPIALTWKAPAGDTQNGAGGDNLQSTIVFPKGNPIPSMKASTFYRSETFTLDVQYSDVSELQAPAKISHYTIGPFQSANGEKAKLKVKVRLNLHGVVSVESATLLEEEEVEVPVVKESDKEPAKMETDELPADPAPPSAADVNMQDSTTEVPAAENGVPESGDKPVQMETDVKVEAPKKKVNKKTVPVSEVVFGALAAPDVQKAVEKEFEMALQDRVMEETKDKKNAVESYVYDMRIKLHDKYHDFATELEREQLIARLQEVEDWLYEDGEDETKGVYVAKLEELKKLSKTLQQGDPIEERYKEHTERGSVIDQIAYCINSYREAAMSTDPKFDHIDVAEKQKVLNECVGAEAWLREKKQQQDSLPKHANPVLLSADVKKKAEALDRFCRPIMTKPKPAKPEPTSPAPSQGSESQPQGAGSSPGQNTEAGAGQEVPPAAAEPMERDKPEGSQNV
;
A
#
# COMPACT_ATOMS: atom_id res chain seq x y z
N MET A 1 -4.70 5.19 -4.57
CA MET A 1 -3.74 4.10 -4.26
C MET A 1 -3.57 4.05 -2.75
N SER A 2 -3.26 2.88 -2.17
CA SER A 2 -2.89 2.78 -0.75
C SER A 2 -1.53 3.42 -0.51
N VAL A 3 -1.32 4.00 0.68
CA VAL A 3 0.00 4.52 1.10
C VAL A 3 0.63 3.58 2.14
N VAL A 4 1.94 3.37 2.01
CA VAL A 4 2.69 2.36 2.76
C VAL A 4 3.91 3.00 3.40
N GLY A 5 4.07 2.80 4.70
CA GLY A 5 5.27 3.14 5.46
C GLY A 5 6.14 1.90 5.70
N PHE A 6 7.45 2.08 5.61
CA PHE A 6 8.44 1.03 5.83
C PHE A 6 9.39 1.45 6.94
N ASP A 7 9.43 0.71 8.05
CA ASP A 7 10.67 0.64 8.83
C ASP A 7 11.56 -0.41 8.16
N PHE A 8 12.50 0.05 7.33
CA PHE A 8 13.58 -0.80 6.85
C PHE A 8 14.62 -0.93 7.96
N GLY A 9 14.41 -1.89 8.88
CA GLY A 9 15.29 -2.11 10.02
C GLY A 9 16.64 -2.74 9.65
N ASN A 10 17.38 -3.20 10.66
CA ASN A 10 18.72 -3.79 10.49
C ASN A 10 18.77 -5.31 10.79
N GLU A 11 17.73 -5.81 11.48
CA GLU A 11 17.51 -7.23 11.81
C GLU A 11 16.17 -7.71 11.23
N SER A 12 15.11 -6.91 11.41
CA SER A 12 13.79 -7.08 10.84
C SER A 12 13.26 -5.75 10.28
N CYS A 13 12.49 -5.83 9.20
CA CYS A 13 11.71 -4.74 8.63
C CYS A 13 10.23 -4.89 9.02
N VAL A 14 9.53 -3.76 9.15
CA VAL A 14 8.09 -3.71 9.41
C VAL A 14 7.41 -2.81 8.39
N VAL A 15 6.26 -3.27 7.89
CA VAL A 15 5.49 -2.58 6.84
C VAL A 15 4.13 -2.22 7.42
N ALA A 16 3.71 -0.97 7.26
CA ALA A 16 2.39 -0.50 7.69
C ALA A 16 1.67 0.24 6.56
N VAL A 17 0.34 0.17 6.56
CA VAL A 17 -0.53 0.72 5.50
C VAL A 17 -1.65 1.56 6.12
N ALA A 18 -1.89 2.77 5.59
CA ALA A 18 -3.04 3.56 5.98
C ALA A 18 -4.28 3.09 5.21
N ARG A 19 -5.30 2.59 5.92
CA ARG A 19 -6.56 2.07 5.36
C ARG A 19 -7.67 2.11 6.41
N GLN A 20 -8.93 2.05 5.98
CA GLN A 20 -10.10 1.91 6.88
C GLN A 20 -10.15 2.91 8.07
N ARG A 21 -9.70 4.17 7.84
CA ARG A 21 -9.57 5.24 8.86
C ARG A 21 -8.52 4.98 9.96
N GLY A 22 -7.62 4.01 9.79
CA GLY A 22 -6.52 3.70 10.70
C GLY A 22 -5.21 3.36 9.98
N ILE A 23 -4.26 2.79 10.72
CA ILE A 23 -2.96 2.34 10.21
C ILE A 23 -2.68 0.92 10.73
N ASP A 24 -2.68 -0.03 9.80
CA ASP A 24 -2.45 -1.45 10.08
C ASP A 24 -1.01 -1.85 9.76
N VAL A 25 -0.46 -2.79 10.53
CA VAL A 25 0.77 -3.49 10.15
C VAL A 25 0.40 -4.63 9.20
N VAL A 26 1.12 -4.73 8.09
CA VAL A 26 0.97 -5.77 7.08
C VAL A 26 1.67 -7.04 7.57
N LEU A 27 1.00 -8.18 7.48
CA LEU A 27 1.61 -9.48 7.75
C LEU A 27 2.33 -9.99 6.49
N ASN A 28 3.42 -10.73 6.67
CA ASN A 28 4.07 -11.46 5.59
C ASN A 28 3.39 -12.82 5.31
N ASP A 29 3.97 -13.54 4.36
CA ASP A 29 3.66 -14.93 3.99
C ASP A 29 3.51 -15.88 5.19
N GLU A 30 4.45 -15.84 6.13
CA GLU A 30 4.41 -16.61 7.38
C GLU A 30 3.49 -16.00 8.47
N SER A 31 2.59 -15.07 8.09
CA SER A 31 1.67 -14.35 8.99
C SER A 31 2.34 -13.55 10.12
N LYS A 32 3.62 -13.19 9.97
CA LYS A 32 4.40 -12.41 10.95
C LYS A 32 4.36 -10.93 10.63
N ARG A 33 4.44 -10.11 11.68
CA ARG A 33 4.49 -8.63 11.64
C ARG A 33 5.89 -8.07 11.33
N GLU A 34 6.90 -8.92 11.42
CA GLU A 34 8.31 -8.59 11.21
C GLU A 34 8.90 -9.54 10.16
N THR A 35 9.55 -8.99 9.14
CA THR A 35 10.24 -9.74 8.08
C THR A 35 11.74 -9.50 8.18
N PRO A 36 12.60 -10.54 8.30
CA PRO A 36 14.05 -10.36 8.44
C PRO A 36 14.70 -9.44 7.38
N SER A 37 15.59 -8.54 7.81
CA SER A 37 16.27 -7.56 6.95
C SER A 37 17.44 -8.17 6.17
N LEU A 38 17.18 -9.20 5.37
CA LEU A 38 18.21 -9.97 4.68
C LEU A 38 17.78 -10.53 3.31
N VAL A 39 18.79 -10.93 2.53
CA VAL A 39 18.70 -11.59 1.23
C VAL A 39 19.64 -12.79 1.24
N PHE A 40 19.12 -14.00 1.05
CA PHE A 40 19.93 -15.19 0.76
C PHE A 40 19.97 -15.42 -0.75
N PHE A 41 21.15 -15.43 -1.37
CA PHE A 41 21.31 -15.84 -2.76
C PHE A 41 21.49 -17.37 -2.83
N GLY A 42 20.54 -18.08 -3.46
CA GLY A 42 20.68 -19.50 -3.79
C GLY A 42 21.27 -19.70 -5.19
N ASP A 43 21.42 -20.96 -5.60
CA ASP A 43 22.01 -21.32 -6.89
C ASP A 43 21.07 -21.06 -8.09
N LYS A 44 19.75 -21.01 -7.87
CA LYS A 44 18.71 -20.85 -8.91
C LYS A 44 17.88 -19.56 -8.79
N GLN A 45 17.75 -19.03 -7.58
CA GLN A 45 16.98 -17.85 -7.22
C GLN A 45 17.55 -17.23 -5.94
N ARG A 46 17.19 -16.00 -5.61
CA ARG A 46 17.36 -15.46 -4.25
C ARG A 46 16.10 -15.70 -3.41
N PHE A 47 16.27 -15.57 -2.11
CA PHE A 47 15.25 -15.74 -1.09
C PHE A 47 15.29 -14.52 -0.20
N LEU A 48 14.19 -13.76 -0.19
CA LEU A 48 14.06 -12.52 0.57
C LEU A 48 13.46 -12.81 1.95
N GLY A 49 13.80 -12.00 2.95
CA GLY A 49 13.08 -12.01 4.23
C GLY A 49 13.11 -13.35 4.96
N THR A 50 11.93 -13.87 5.30
CA THR A 50 11.76 -15.08 6.13
C THR A 50 12.27 -16.34 5.43
N ALA A 51 11.96 -16.50 4.13
CA ALA A 51 12.48 -17.58 3.30
C ALA A 51 14.02 -17.57 3.22
N GLY A 52 14.64 -16.39 3.14
CA GLY A 52 16.10 -16.27 3.21
C GLY A 52 16.67 -16.59 4.59
N ALA A 53 15.92 -16.29 5.66
CA ALA A 53 16.36 -16.48 7.03
C ALA A 53 16.44 -17.96 7.42
N ALA A 54 15.57 -18.81 6.87
CA ALA A 54 15.64 -20.27 7.02
C ALA A 54 16.99 -20.83 6.55
N SER A 55 17.51 -20.34 5.42
CA SER A 55 18.79 -20.77 4.83
C SER A 55 20.03 -20.13 5.46
N SER A 56 19.87 -19.07 6.26
CA SER A 56 20.96 -18.22 6.75
C SER A 56 22.05 -18.94 7.57
N LEU A 57 21.68 -20.01 8.28
CA LEU A 57 22.59 -20.81 9.10
C LEU A 57 23.47 -21.75 8.26
N MET A 58 22.94 -22.23 7.13
CA MET A 58 23.62 -23.16 6.22
C MET A 58 24.47 -22.41 5.19
N ASN A 59 23.96 -21.28 4.70
CA ASN A 59 24.60 -20.48 3.65
C ASN A 59 24.96 -19.05 4.09
N PRO A 60 25.76 -18.88 5.17
CA PRO A 60 26.01 -17.57 5.79
C PRO A 60 26.66 -16.55 4.87
N LYS A 61 27.54 -17.00 3.97
CA LYS A 61 28.31 -16.17 3.03
C LYS A 61 27.43 -15.56 1.94
N ASN A 62 26.33 -16.24 1.61
CA ASN A 62 25.32 -15.82 0.64
C ASN A 62 24.15 -15.09 1.28
N THR A 63 24.14 -14.94 2.61
CA THR A 63 23.05 -14.31 3.34
C THR A 63 23.46 -12.89 3.74
N ILE A 64 23.20 -11.97 2.82
CA ILE A 64 23.50 -10.55 2.99
C ILE A 64 22.46 -9.94 3.94
N SER A 65 22.93 -9.28 4.99
CA SER A 65 22.13 -8.73 6.08
C SER A 65 22.81 -7.46 6.63
N GLN A 66 22.17 -6.75 7.58
CA GLN A 66 22.76 -5.55 8.22
C GLN A 66 23.07 -4.39 7.23
N ILE A 67 22.39 -4.34 6.08
CA ILE A 67 22.80 -3.50 4.92
C ILE A 67 22.84 -2.00 5.27
N LYS A 68 22.03 -1.54 6.24
CA LYS A 68 22.08 -0.16 6.77
C LYS A 68 23.42 0.24 7.41
N ARG A 69 24.30 -0.71 7.76
CA ARG A 69 25.68 -0.43 8.21
C ARG A 69 26.63 -0.10 7.08
N LEU A 70 26.28 -0.42 5.84
CA LEU A 70 27.14 -0.36 4.66
C LEU A 70 26.79 0.82 3.74
N ILE A 71 25.50 1.14 3.60
CA ILE A 71 25.01 2.21 2.72
C ILE A 71 25.63 3.56 3.12
N GLY A 72 26.21 4.26 2.15
CA GLY A 72 26.69 5.65 2.29
C GLY A 72 28.01 5.85 3.06
N ARG A 73 28.58 4.81 3.67
CA ARG A 73 29.92 4.88 4.30
C ARG A 73 31.00 4.55 3.26
N GLN A 74 32.10 5.28 3.24
CA GLN A 74 33.28 4.92 2.44
C GLN A 74 33.93 3.64 3.01
N PHE A 75 34.56 2.81 2.16
CA PHE A 75 35.20 1.57 2.62
C PHE A 75 36.30 1.81 3.67
N SER A 76 36.95 2.97 3.63
CA SER A 76 38.01 3.41 4.54
C SER A 76 37.54 3.80 5.96
N ASP A 77 36.22 3.88 6.20
CA ASP A 77 35.63 4.35 7.45
C ASP A 77 36.01 3.45 8.66
N PRO A 78 36.61 4.00 9.74
CA PRO A 78 37.00 3.22 10.93
C PRO A 78 35.86 2.57 11.72
N GLU A 79 34.61 3.05 11.65
CA GLU A 79 33.44 2.35 12.16
C GLU A 79 33.05 1.18 11.25
N LEU A 80 32.99 1.40 9.93
CA LEU A 80 32.74 0.33 8.97
C LEU A 80 33.77 -0.80 9.10
N GLN A 81 35.06 -0.47 9.15
CA GLN A 81 36.17 -1.42 9.35
C GLN A 81 36.15 -2.15 10.71
N ARG A 82 35.31 -1.73 11.65
CA ARG A 82 34.97 -2.51 12.86
C ARG A 82 33.76 -3.40 12.62
N ASP A 83 32.69 -2.88 12.01
CA ASP A 83 31.49 -3.66 11.69
C ASP A 83 31.78 -4.82 10.72
N LEU A 84 32.61 -4.62 9.69
CA LEU A 84 32.98 -5.67 8.71
C LEU A 84 33.57 -6.93 9.37
N LYS A 85 34.26 -6.80 10.51
CA LYS A 85 34.84 -7.92 11.27
C LYS A 85 33.78 -8.84 11.91
N SER A 86 32.52 -8.42 11.91
CA SER A 86 31.38 -9.17 12.45
C SER A 86 30.43 -9.72 11.38
N LEU A 87 30.66 -9.39 10.10
CA LEU A 87 29.82 -9.82 8.98
C LEU A 87 30.26 -11.19 8.44
N PRO A 88 29.32 -12.08 8.08
CA PRO A 88 29.63 -13.43 7.61
C PRO A 88 29.82 -13.57 6.09
N PHE A 89 29.71 -12.45 5.38
CA PHE A 89 29.83 -12.30 3.93
C PHE A 89 30.94 -11.29 3.62
N LEU A 90 31.56 -11.39 2.44
CA LEU A 90 32.74 -10.58 2.13
C LEU A 90 32.32 -9.20 1.63
N VAL A 91 33.05 -8.18 2.10
CA VAL A 91 32.99 -6.82 1.57
C VAL A 91 34.41 -6.38 1.22
N THR A 92 34.59 -5.75 0.06
CA THR A 92 35.87 -5.13 -0.36
C THR A 92 35.63 -3.67 -0.74
N GLU A 93 36.70 -2.93 -0.97
CA GLU A 93 36.62 -1.64 -1.66
C GLU A 93 36.12 -1.84 -3.10
N GLY A 94 35.24 -0.95 -3.56
CA GLY A 94 34.84 -0.80 -4.96
C GLY A 94 35.70 0.23 -5.70
N PRO A 95 35.58 0.33 -7.04
CA PRO A 95 36.34 1.30 -7.85
C PRO A 95 35.98 2.77 -7.58
N ASP A 96 34.90 3.00 -6.81
CA ASP A 96 34.35 4.27 -6.35
C ASP A 96 34.70 4.60 -4.88
N GLY A 97 35.42 3.71 -4.18
CA GLY A 97 35.74 3.83 -2.76
C GLY A 97 34.61 3.42 -1.80
N TYR A 98 33.50 2.87 -2.30
CA TYR A 98 32.38 2.38 -1.49
C TYR A 98 32.45 0.86 -1.27
N PRO A 99 31.65 0.28 -0.36
CA PRO A 99 31.79 -1.11 0.07
C PRO A 99 31.08 -2.08 -0.89
N LEU A 100 31.85 -2.83 -1.67
CA LEU A 100 31.35 -3.84 -2.61
C LEU A 100 31.14 -5.19 -1.90
N ILE A 101 29.88 -5.65 -1.85
CA ILE A 101 29.48 -6.92 -1.24
C ILE A 101 29.66 -8.07 -2.23
N HIS A 102 30.26 -9.18 -1.81
CA HIS A 102 30.47 -10.39 -2.63
C HIS A 102 29.56 -11.51 -2.15
N ALA A 103 28.63 -11.92 -3.02
CA ALA A 103 27.81 -13.13 -2.87
C ALA A 103 28.09 -14.11 -4.02
N ARG A 104 28.04 -15.40 -3.72
CA ARG A 104 28.12 -16.53 -4.66
C ARG A 104 26.80 -16.73 -5.38
N TYR A 105 26.53 -15.89 -6.38
CA TYR A 105 25.45 -16.10 -7.35
C TYR A 105 25.97 -16.93 -8.53
N LEU A 106 25.18 -17.90 -9.01
CA LEU A 106 25.48 -18.74 -10.19
C LEU A 106 26.88 -19.42 -10.20
N GLY A 107 27.45 -19.69 -9.03
CA GLY A 107 28.62 -20.57 -8.87
C GLY A 107 29.98 -19.93 -8.51
N GLU A 108 30.17 -18.61 -8.60
CA GLU A 108 31.49 -17.98 -8.32
C GLU A 108 31.74 -17.67 -6.83
N ASN A 109 33.00 -17.51 -6.38
CA ASN A 109 33.39 -17.95 -5.01
C ASN A 109 34.08 -16.90 -4.10
N LYS A 110 33.83 -16.95 -2.78
CA LYS A 110 34.74 -16.53 -1.65
C LYS A 110 34.21 -16.99 -0.26
N THR A 111 35.01 -16.84 0.80
CA THR A 111 35.01 -17.82 1.92
C THR A 111 35.01 -17.26 3.37
N PHE A 112 34.15 -17.83 4.23
CA PHE A 112 34.15 -17.77 5.73
C PHE A 112 33.90 -19.18 6.31
N SER A 113 33.85 -19.34 7.65
CA SER A 113 33.54 -20.63 8.32
C SER A 113 32.08 -20.73 8.81
N PRO A 114 31.37 -21.87 8.62
CA PRO A 114 29.98 -22.03 9.11
C PRO A 114 29.83 -21.93 10.65
N THR A 115 30.85 -22.38 11.38
CA THR A 115 30.95 -22.38 12.84
C THR A 115 30.67 -20.99 13.43
N GLN A 116 31.20 -19.93 12.83
CA GLN A 116 31.02 -18.55 13.30
C GLN A 116 29.55 -18.09 13.28
N VAL A 117 28.74 -18.56 12.33
CA VAL A 117 27.34 -18.12 12.20
C VAL A 117 26.38 -18.96 13.02
N ARG A 118 26.59 -20.30 13.13
CA ARG A 118 25.87 -21.12 14.12
C ARG A 118 26.03 -20.52 15.53
N LEU A 119 27.25 -20.11 15.88
CA LEU A 119 27.53 -19.42 17.15
C LEU A 119 26.82 -18.05 17.24
N ARG A 120 26.96 -17.16 16.25
CA ARG A 120 26.32 -15.82 16.26
C ARG A 120 24.80 -15.90 16.42
N ALA A 121 24.14 -16.83 15.74
CA ALA A 121 22.69 -17.03 15.85
C ALA A 121 22.25 -17.62 17.20
N GLY A 122 23.06 -18.51 17.79
CA GLY A 122 22.86 -18.97 19.17
C GLY A 122 22.93 -17.81 20.17
N CYS A 123 23.96 -16.98 20.08
CA CYS A 123 24.13 -15.80 20.93
C CYS A 123 23.01 -14.76 20.76
N GLU A 124 22.45 -14.58 19.55
CA GLU A 124 21.31 -13.68 19.32
C GLU A 124 20.02 -14.19 19.99
N LYS A 125 19.77 -15.50 19.96
CA LYS A 125 18.67 -16.12 20.74
C LYS A 125 18.91 -15.93 22.24
N LEU A 126 20.14 -16.18 22.70
CA LEU A 126 20.54 -16.05 24.11
C LEU A 126 20.28 -14.64 24.66
N LYS A 127 20.69 -13.60 23.92
CA LYS A 127 20.43 -12.18 24.24
C LYS A 127 18.93 -11.87 24.42
N LYS A 128 18.08 -12.47 23.59
CA LYS A 128 16.62 -12.32 23.68
C LYS A 128 16.06 -13.01 24.93
N VAL A 129 16.56 -14.19 25.31
CA VAL A 129 16.16 -14.88 26.55
C VAL A 129 16.60 -14.09 27.80
N LEU A 130 17.84 -13.59 27.84
CA LEU A 130 18.36 -12.75 28.93
C LEU A 130 17.58 -11.44 29.13
N SER A 131 16.89 -10.95 28.10
CA SER A 131 16.02 -9.76 28.20
C SER A 131 14.78 -10.00 29.08
N ALA A 132 14.40 -11.26 29.34
CA ALA A 132 13.33 -11.64 30.26
C ALA A 132 13.90 -12.31 31.52
N ASN A 133 14.77 -13.31 31.35
CA ASN A 133 15.28 -14.17 32.42
C ASN A 133 16.64 -13.66 32.97
N PRO A 134 16.96 -13.89 34.26
CA PRO A 134 18.24 -13.47 34.85
C PRO A 134 19.43 -14.29 34.35
N GLU A 135 19.19 -15.43 33.69
CA GLU A 135 20.19 -16.36 33.18
C GLU A 135 19.63 -17.14 31.99
N ALA A 136 20.51 -17.68 31.14
CA ALA A 136 20.13 -18.47 29.97
C ALA A 136 21.20 -19.51 29.57
N PRO A 137 20.80 -20.75 29.23
CA PRO A 137 21.70 -21.73 28.62
C PRO A 137 21.88 -21.47 27.12
N LEU A 138 23.11 -21.64 26.63
CA LEU A 138 23.46 -21.62 25.20
C LEU A 138 23.74 -23.06 24.75
N ASN A 139 22.76 -23.71 24.10
CA ASN A 139 22.95 -25.02 23.50
C ASN A 139 23.02 -24.90 21.99
N ILE A 140 24.11 -25.37 21.39
CA ILE A 140 24.30 -25.47 19.94
C ILE A 140 24.89 -26.84 19.64
N GLU A 141 24.05 -27.75 19.16
CA GLU A 141 24.45 -29.11 18.77
C GLU A 141 25.40 -29.07 17.56
N CYS A 142 26.33 -30.03 17.48
CA CYS A 142 27.34 -30.19 16.42
C CYS A 142 27.87 -28.85 15.84
N LEU A 143 28.52 -28.03 16.68
CA LEU A 143 29.06 -26.73 16.26
C LEU A 143 30.34 -26.89 15.41
N MET A 144 31.16 -27.89 15.72
CA MET A 144 32.39 -28.25 15.00
C MET A 144 32.79 -29.69 15.37
N ASP A 145 33.29 -30.48 14.41
CA ASP A 145 33.75 -31.88 14.60
C ASP A 145 32.77 -32.78 15.39
N ASP A 146 31.46 -32.68 15.11
CA ASP A 146 30.37 -33.36 15.82
C ASP A 146 30.33 -33.14 17.35
N LYS A 147 30.96 -32.05 17.83
CA LYS A 147 30.92 -31.62 19.23
C LYS A 147 29.80 -30.59 19.43
N ASP A 148 28.93 -30.86 20.38
CA ASP A 148 28.04 -29.86 20.96
C ASP A 148 28.83 -28.76 21.66
N VAL A 149 28.37 -27.51 21.53
CA VAL A 149 28.68 -26.46 22.50
C VAL A 149 27.49 -26.27 23.41
N ARG A 150 27.72 -26.49 24.70
CA ARG A 150 26.79 -26.19 25.79
C ARG A 150 27.47 -25.18 26.70
N GLY A 151 26.86 -24.03 26.84
CA GLY A 151 27.32 -22.92 27.66
C GLY A 151 26.19 -22.36 28.50
N PHE A 152 26.52 -21.41 29.37
CA PHE A 152 25.59 -20.75 30.27
C PHE A 152 26.09 -19.33 30.49
N ILE A 153 25.16 -18.38 30.65
CA ILE A 153 25.49 -16.99 30.96
C ILE A 153 24.39 -16.37 31.81
N LYS A 154 24.79 -15.53 32.76
CA LYS A 154 23.91 -14.67 33.54
C LYS A 154 23.72 -13.31 32.87
N ARG A 155 22.61 -12.64 33.16
CA ARG A 155 22.37 -11.26 32.73
C ARG A 155 23.49 -10.33 33.22
N GLU A 156 23.92 -10.50 34.46
CA GLU A 156 25.03 -9.78 35.09
C GLU A 156 26.34 -9.91 34.28
N GLU A 157 26.67 -11.12 33.84
CA GLU A 157 27.86 -11.41 33.03
C GLU A 157 27.74 -10.81 31.62
N PHE A 158 26.56 -10.89 31.01
CA PHE A 158 26.27 -10.26 29.72
C PHE A 158 26.32 -8.73 29.79
N GLU A 159 25.83 -8.12 30.87
CA GLU A 159 25.90 -6.68 31.12
C GLU A 159 27.34 -6.23 31.37
N GLN A 160 28.13 -7.00 32.12
CA GLN A 160 29.57 -6.77 32.34
C GLN A 160 30.35 -6.81 31.01
N ILE A 161 30.09 -7.78 30.14
CA ILE A 161 30.66 -7.85 28.78
C ILE A 161 30.20 -6.65 27.93
N SER A 162 28.94 -6.21 28.12
CA SER A 162 28.33 -5.11 27.37
C SER A 162 28.64 -3.71 27.91
N THR A 163 29.39 -3.56 29.00
CA THR A 163 29.59 -2.28 29.70
C THR A 163 30.11 -1.18 28.76
N SER A 164 31.11 -1.47 27.93
CA SER A 164 31.66 -0.54 26.93
C SER A 164 30.68 -0.17 25.78
N VAL A 165 29.54 -0.85 25.67
CA VAL A 165 28.42 -0.52 24.80
C VAL A 165 27.39 0.33 25.57
N LEU A 166 27.06 -0.07 26.79
CA LEU A 166 26.09 0.61 27.66
C LEU A 166 26.55 2.03 28.05
N GLU A 167 27.82 2.21 28.40
CA GLU A 167 28.42 3.53 28.68
C GLU A 167 28.30 4.51 27.51
N ARG A 168 28.30 4.00 26.26
CA ARG A 168 28.14 4.83 25.06
C ARG A 168 26.72 5.35 24.87
N VAL A 169 25.70 4.76 25.50
CA VAL A 169 24.30 5.24 25.44
C VAL A 169 24.14 6.60 26.11
N LYS A 170 24.97 6.92 27.10
CA LYS A 170 24.91 8.19 27.81
C LYS A 170 25.25 9.41 26.93
N LYS A 171 26.26 9.29 26.06
CA LYS A 171 26.77 10.42 25.25
C LYS A 171 25.75 11.02 24.27
N PRO A 172 24.96 10.22 23.50
CA PRO A 172 23.86 10.75 22.70
C PRO A 172 22.79 11.50 23.51
N LEU A 173 22.48 11.04 24.73
CA LEU A 173 21.47 11.69 25.59
C LEU A 173 21.98 13.05 26.11
N GLU A 174 23.24 13.11 26.54
CA GLU A 174 23.89 14.37 26.94
C GLU A 174 23.99 15.35 25.75
N LYS A 175 24.33 14.86 24.56
CA LYS A 175 24.36 15.68 23.34
C LYS A 175 22.96 16.19 22.96
N ALA A 176 21.93 15.34 22.99
CA ALA A 176 20.56 15.74 22.64
C ALA A 176 20.02 16.82 23.58
N LEU A 177 20.31 16.73 24.89
CA LEU A 177 19.99 17.78 25.86
C LEU A 177 20.73 19.10 25.56
N ALA A 178 22.03 19.02 25.25
CA ALA A 178 22.85 20.19 24.93
C ALA A 178 22.43 20.88 23.62
N ASP A 179 22.21 20.12 22.54
CA ASP A 179 21.74 20.64 21.24
C ASP A 179 20.31 21.20 21.32
N ALA A 180 19.47 20.69 22.22
CA ALA A 180 18.14 21.24 22.51
C ALA A 180 18.14 22.43 23.48
N GLY A 181 19.26 22.73 24.15
CA GLY A 181 19.34 23.75 25.20
C GLY A 181 18.54 23.43 26.48
N LEU A 182 18.28 22.15 26.75
CA LEU A 182 17.43 21.69 27.85
C LEU A 182 18.23 20.99 28.96
N THR A 183 17.70 21.04 30.19
CA THR A 183 18.19 20.23 31.32
C THR A 183 17.29 19.01 31.53
N ILE A 184 17.78 18.03 32.31
CA ILE A 184 16.99 16.85 32.70
C ILE A 184 15.68 17.24 33.41
N GLN A 185 15.64 18.37 34.12
CA GLN A 185 14.44 18.85 34.81
C GLN A 185 13.34 19.36 33.85
N ASN A 186 13.67 19.61 32.58
CA ASN A 186 12.70 20.03 31.55
C ASN A 186 12.04 18.84 30.83
N ILE A 187 12.42 17.60 31.16
CA ILE A 187 11.95 16.38 30.50
C ILE A 187 10.73 15.83 31.26
N HIS A 188 9.55 15.99 30.65
CA HIS A 188 8.27 15.60 31.26
C HIS A 188 8.01 14.08 31.22
N SER A 189 8.43 13.40 30.15
CA SER A 189 8.40 11.93 30.05
C SER A 189 9.58 11.40 29.24
N VAL A 190 9.86 10.10 29.35
CA VAL A 190 10.88 9.40 28.57
C VAL A 190 10.24 8.17 27.93
N GLU A 191 9.77 8.32 26.70
CA GLU A 191 9.10 7.26 25.96
C GLU A 191 10.08 6.21 25.44
N VAL A 192 10.35 5.20 26.27
CA VAL A 192 10.96 3.95 25.81
C VAL A 192 9.88 3.14 25.08
N PRO A 193 10.00 2.81 23.78
CA PRO A 193 8.90 2.26 22.96
C PRO A 193 8.27 0.93 23.37
N ARG A 194 8.65 0.34 24.52
CA ARG A 194 8.06 -0.88 25.10
C ARG A 194 6.97 -0.64 26.15
N ARG A 195 6.72 0.60 26.59
CA ARG A 195 5.81 0.89 27.73
C ARG A 195 4.46 1.46 27.33
N THR A 196 4.43 2.35 26.35
CA THR A 196 3.25 3.15 25.93
C THR A 196 2.84 2.89 24.49
N MET A 197 3.72 2.26 23.71
CA MET A 197 3.56 1.97 22.28
C MET A 197 4.08 0.55 22.00
N ASN A 198 3.93 0.06 20.75
CA ASN A 198 4.57 -1.19 20.33
C ASN A 198 5.93 -0.91 19.68
N ALA A 199 7.00 -1.47 20.27
CA ALA A 199 8.39 -1.12 19.99
C ALA A 199 8.89 -1.44 18.58
N SER A 200 8.35 -2.46 17.89
CA SER A 200 8.71 -2.77 16.50
C SER A 200 7.72 -2.21 15.47
N GLU A 201 6.53 -1.77 15.88
CA GLU A 201 5.52 -1.21 14.96
C GLU A 201 5.53 0.32 14.89
N CYS A 202 6.03 1.00 15.91
CA CYS A 202 5.89 2.46 16.07
C CYS A 202 6.50 3.24 14.90
N VAL A 203 7.70 2.85 14.44
CA VAL A 203 8.40 3.52 13.33
C VAL A 203 7.62 3.34 12.03
N ALA A 204 7.28 2.10 11.65
CA ALA A 204 6.52 1.81 10.43
C ALA A 204 5.15 2.51 10.41
N LYS A 205 4.44 2.54 11.56
CA LYS A 205 3.18 3.28 11.72
C LYS A 205 3.36 4.80 11.55
N GLY A 206 4.41 5.37 12.12
CA GLY A 206 4.77 6.78 11.91
C GLY A 206 5.08 7.09 10.45
N CYS A 207 5.84 6.23 9.77
CA CYS A 207 6.10 6.35 8.34
C CYS A 207 4.80 6.29 7.52
N ALA A 208 3.88 5.36 7.83
CA ALA A 208 2.61 5.23 7.12
C ALA A 208 1.68 6.43 7.36
N LEU A 209 1.70 7.03 8.55
CA LEU A 209 1.01 8.30 8.84
C LEU A 209 1.61 9.44 8.00
N GLN A 210 2.93 9.57 7.95
CA GLN A 210 3.60 10.59 7.15
C GLN A 210 3.32 10.42 5.65
N CYS A 211 3.28 9.19 5.15
CA CYS A 211 2.87 8.91 3.77
C CYS A 211 1.39 9.23 3.51
N ALA A 212 0.51 9.18 4.52
CA ALA A 212 -0.87 9.65 4.40
C ALA A 212 -0.97 11.19 4.42
N ILE A 213 -0.20 11.87 5.27
CA ILE A 213 -0.09 13.35 5.32
C ILE A 213 0.41 13.91 3.97
N LEU A 214 1.38 13.23 3.34
CA LEU A 214 1.95 13.64 2.05
C LEU A 214 1.11 13.24 0.82
N SER A 215 0.00 12.51 0.99
CA SER A 215 -0.76 11.96 -0.13
C SER A 215 -2.01 12.79 -0.46
N PRO A 216 -2.19 13.26 -1.70
CA PRO A 216 -3.35 14.06 -2.09
C PRO A 216 -4.67 13.26 -2.08
N THR A 217 -4.64 11.94 -1.90
CA THR A 217 -5.84 11.09 -1.83
C THR A 217 -6.30 10.78 -0.41
N PHE A 218 -5.56 11.19 0.62
CA PHE A 218 -5.92 10.95 2.02
C PHE A 218 -6.26 12.27 2.72
N LYS A 219 -7.31 12.25 3.54
CA LYS A 219 -7.59 13.30 4.53
C LYS A 219 -7.29 12.73 5.90
N VAL A 220 -6.26 13.27 6.54
CA VAL A 220 -5.86 13.00 7.91
C VAL A 220 -6.11 14.24 8.77
N TRP A 221 -6.15 14.06 10.08
CA TRP A 221 -6.21 15.17 11.03
C TRP A 221 -4.98 16.07 10.88
N GLU A 222 -5.14 17.37 11.11
CA GLU A 222 -4.02 18.33 11.01
C GLU A 222 -2.94 17.98 12.03
N PHE A 223 -1.76 17.61 11.52
CA PHE A 223 -0.61 17.20 12.31
C PHE A 223 0.66 17.65 11.59
N GLN A 224 1.52 18.40 12.29
CA GLN A 224 2.73 18.98 11.74
C GLN A 224 3.95 18.43 12.47
N VAL A 225 4.83 17.75 11.74
CA VAL A 225 6.17 17.39 12.21
C VAL A 225 7.11 18.55 11.88
N ASN A 226 7.72 19.15 12.91
CA ASN A 226 8.76 20.15 12.76
C ASN A 226 10.11 19.49 13.08
N GLU A 227 10.99 19.44 12.09
CA GLU A 227 12.27 18.73 12.13
C GLU A 227 13.43 19.71 11.90
N SER A 228 14.60 19.46 12.48
CA SER A 228 15.74 20.39 12.41
C SER A 228 17.01 19.71 11.87
N PHE A 229 17.68 20.34 10.90
CA PHE A 229 18.88 19.78 10.29
C PHE A 229 20.13 20.05 11.17
N PRO A 230 20.88 19.01 11.59
CA PRO A 230 21.87 19.14 12.66
C PRO A 230 23.22 19.74 12.24
N PHE A 231 23.50 19.94 10.94
CA PHE A 231 24.81 20.34 10.44
C PHE A 231 24.77 21.66 9.66
N PRO A 232 25.76 22.57 9.81
CA PRO A 232 25.75 23.85 9.13
C PRO A 232 26.27 23.72 7.68
N ILE A 233 25.44 24.12 6.71
CA ILE A 233 25.71 24.02 5.27
C ILE A 233 26.16 25.37 4.70
N ALA A 234 27.28 25.37 3.98
CA ALA A 234 27.77 26.50 3.22
C ALA A 234 27.77 26.26 1.70
N LEU A 235 27.60 27.36 0.99
CA LEU A 235 27.95 27.50 -0.42
C LEU A 235 29.38 28.01 -0.53
N THR A 236 30.14 27.51 -1.50
CA THR A 236 31.53 27.89 -1.75
C THR A 236 31.78 28.07 -3.25
N TRP A 237 32.46 29.13 -3.66
CA TRP A 237 32.63 29.49 -5.08
C TRP A 237 33.93 30.26 -5.33
N LYS A 238 34.43 30.27 -6.57
CA LYS A 238 35.57 31.12 -6.95
C LYS A 238 35.12 32.58 -7.14
N ALA A 239 35.87 33.52 -6.55
CA ALA A 239 35.65 34.96 -6.72
C ALA A 239 35.99 35.40 -8.16
N PRO A 240 35.39 36.50 -8.68
CA PRO A 240 35.81 37.08 -9.96
C PRO A 240 37.25 37.58 -9.89
N ALA A 241 37.99 37.49 -11.00
CA ALA A 241 39.30 38.12 -11.11
C ALA A 241 39.16 39.65 -10.97
N GLY A 242 39.84 40.24 -9.98
CA GLY A 242 39.86 41.67 -9.68
C GLY A 242 39.47 42.04 -8.25
N ASP A 243 38.63 41.22 -7.59
CA ASP A 243 38.09 41.52 -6.25
C ASP A 243 39.06 41.08 -5.12
N THR A 244 40.34 41.49 -5.16
CA THR A 244 41.35 41.16 -4.14
C THR A 244 41.56 42.30 -3.13
N GLN A 245 40.97 42.16 -1.94
CA GLN A 245 41.46 42.80 -0.71
C GLN A 245 41.92 41.71 0.27
N ASN A 246 43.04 41.97 0.94
CA ASN A 246 43.75 41.06 1.87
C ASN A 246 44.21 39.74 1.23
N GLY A 247 45.45 39.72 0.74
CA GLY A 247 46.04 38.55 0.09
C GLY A 247 46.78 37.61 1.04
N ALA A 248 46.62 36.31 0.79
CA ALA A 248 47.59 35.26 1.08
C ALA A 248 47.56 34.25 -0.08
N GLY A 249 48.66 33.55 -0.35
CA GLY A 249 48.75 32.63 -1.49
C GLY A 249 47.86 31.40 -1.32
N GLY A 250 46.69 31.40 -1.97
CA GLY A 250 45.72 30.32 -2.00
C GLY A 250 44.63 30.58 -3.04
N ASP A 251 43.79 29.58 -3.31
CA ASP A 251 42.66 29.73 -4.23
C ASP A 251 41.70 30.83 -3.73
N ASN A 252 41.27 31.76 -4.60
CA ASN A 252 40.33 32.84 -4.28
C ASN A 252 38.90 32.29 -4.07
N LEU A 253 38.71 31.54 -2.98
CA LEU A 253 37.48 30.87 -2.60
C LEU A 253 36.68 31.72 -1.61
N GLN A 254 35.49 32.15 -2.03
CA GLN A 254 34.50 32.75 -1.15
C GLN A 254 33.54 31.66 -0.65
N SER A 255 33.06 31.80 0.58
CA SER A 255 32.10 30.86 1.18
C SER A 255 31.06 31.61 2.02
N THR A 256 29.86 31.03 2.17
CA THR A 256 28.78 31.60 2.99
C THR A 256 27.85 30.49 3.50
N ILE A 257 27.60 30.46 4.81
CA ILE A 257 26.63 29.56 5.43
C ILE A 257 25.22 29.96 4.99
N VAL A 258 24.49 29.02 4.38
CA VAL A 258 23.09 29.22 3.95
C VAL A 258 22.09 28.61 4.94
N PHE A 259 22.42 27.45 5.50
CA PHE A 259 21.61 26.80 6.55
C PHE A 259 22.51 26.60 7.78
N PRO A 260 22.29 27.30 8.92
CA PRO A 260 23.05 27.08 10.14
C PRO A 260 22.73 25.72 10.80
N LYS A 261 23.51 25.33 11.80
CA LYS A 261 23.19 24.18 12.68
C LYS A 261 21.81 24.39 13.31
N GLY A 262 20.96 23.37 13.27
CA GLY A 262 19.58 23.42 13.78
C GLY A 262 18.57 24.10 12.84
N ASN A 263 18.92 24.40 11.58
CA ASN A 263 17.98 25.03 10.65
C ASN A 263 16.75 24.13 10.39
N PRO A 264 15.51 24.63 10.51
CA PRO A 264 14.29 23.83 10.35
C PRO A 264 14.12 23.33 8.91
N ILE A 265 13.54 22.14 8.73
CA ILE A 265 13.26 21.56 7.41
C ILE A 265 11.75 21.41 7.16
N PRO A 266 11.27 21.62 5.93
CA PRO A 266 12.00 22.10 4.75
C PRO A 266 12.35 23.60 4.85
N SER A 267 13.43 24.01 4.20
CA SER A 267 13.89 25.41 4.12
C SER A 267 14.38 25.78 2.72
N MET A 268 14.31 27.07 2.40
CA MET A 268 14.82 27.63 1.15
C MET A 268 15.54 28.95 1.41
N LYS A 269 16.68 29.15 0.75
CA LYS A 269 17.44 30.40 0.74
C LYS A 269 17.71 30.81 -0.71
N ALA A 270 17.93 32.10 -0.93
CA ALA A 270 18.28 32.60 -2.25
C ALA A 270 19.51 33.51 -2.15
N SER A 271 20.59 33.10 -2.80
CA SER A 271 21.86 33.83 -2.85
C SER A 271 21.93 34.61 -4.16
N THR A 272 22.44 35.85 -4.11
CA THR A 272 22.63 36.68 -5.30
C THR A 272 24.11 36.77 -5.66
N PHE A 273 24.42 36.45 -6.91
CA PHE A 273 25.76 36.44 -7.47
C PHE A 273 25.84 37.41 -8.65
N TYR A 274 26.97 38.12 -8.74
CA TYR A 274 27.28 39.03 -9.85
C TYR A 274 28.39 38.39 -10.68
N ARG A 275 28.09 37.98 -11.92
CA ARG A 275 29.01 37.21 -12.80
C ARG A 275 28.80 37.58 -14.27
N SER A 276 29.90 37.60 -15.03
CA SER A 276 29.92 37.84 -16.47
C SER A 276 29.67 36.57 -17.32
N GLU A 277 30.00 35.40 -16.76
CA GLU A 277 30.06 34.11 -17.46
C GLU A 277 29.68 32.93 -16.54
N THR A 278 29.55 31.75 -17.14
CA THR A 278 29.32 30.47 -16.44
C THR A 278 30.27 30.29 -15.25
N PHE A 279 29.73 29.99 -14.07
CA PHE A 279 30.53 29.81 -12.85
C PHE A 279 30.15 28.54 -12.09
N THR A 280 31.02 28.10 -11.19
CA THR A 280 30.83 26.90 -10.36
C THR A 280 30.56 27.24 -8.90
N LEU A 281 29.81 26.35 -8.25
CA LEU A 281 29.30 26.48 -6.89
C LEU A 281 29.32 25.12 -6.19
N ASP A 282 30.18 24.96 -5.19
CA ASP A 282 30.17 23.80 -4.29
C ASP A 282 29.15 24.01 -3.17
N VAL A 283 28.43 22.94 -2.82
CA VAL A 283 27.67 22.81 -1.57
C VAL A 283 28.45 21.89 -0.65
N GLN A 284 28.70 22.34 0.58
CA GLN A 284 29.52 21.60 1.55
C GLN A 284 29.08 21.85 2.99
N TYR A 285 29.40 20.90 3.87
CA TYR A 285 29.39 21.13 5.31
C TYR A 285 30.45 22.18 5.66
N SER A 286 30.07 23.19 6.45
CA SER A 286 30.97 24.27 6.90
C SER A 286 31.77 23.92 8.15
N ASP A 287 31.31 22.93 8.90
CA ASP A 287 32.05 22.25 9.96
C ASP A 287 31.92 20.73 9.74
N VAL A 288 33.05 20.03 9.87
CA VAL A 288 33.15 18.57 9.77
C VAL A 288 33.75 17.93 11.03
N SER A 289 33.97 18.71 12.09
CA SER A 289 34.52 18.24 13.37
C SER A 289 33.66 17.15 14.03
N GLU A 290 32.34 17.16 13.76
CA GLU A 290 31.38 16.15 14.21
C GLU A 290 30.97 15.14 13.11
N LEU A 291 31.51 15.23 11.88
CA LEU A 291 31.13 14.36 10.76
C LEU A 291 32.14 13.23 10.53
N GLN A 292 31.63 12.02 10.31
CA GLN A 292 32.39 10.88 9.77
C GLN A 292 32.26 10.80 8.24
N ALA A 293 32.17 11.94 7.55
CA ALA A 293 31.87 12.00 6.12
C ALA A 293 32.62 13.17 5.42
N PRO A 294 32.82 13.11 4.09
CA PRO A 294 33.46 14.18 3.33
C PRO A 294 32.72 15.52 3.45
N ALA A 295 33.47 16.63 3.44
CA ALA A 295 32.89 17.97 3.53
C ALA A 295 32.00 18.33 2.34
N LYS A 296 32.39 17.94 1.12
CA LYS A 296 31.65 18.29 -0.11
C LYS A 296 30.44 17.36 -0.32
N ILE A 297 29.29 17.98 -0.58
CA ILE A 297 28.01 17.31 -0.81
C ILE A 297 27.72 17.24 -2.32
N SER A 298 27.88 18.35 -3.03
CA SER A 298 27.63 18.43 -4.47
C SER A 298 28.34 19.61 -5.13
N HIS A 299 28.62 19.49 -6.42
CA HIS A 299 29.18 20.52 -7.28
C HIS A 299 28.16 20.95 -8.32
N TYR A 300 27.98 22.26 -8.51
CA TYR A 300 27.06 22.84 -9.50
C TYR A 300 27.81 23.71 -10.50
N THR A 301 27.43 23.62 -11.77
CA THR A 301 27.80 24.59 -12.82
C THR A 301 26.57 25.38 -13.23
N ILE A 302 26.65 26.71 -13.19
CA ILE A 302 25.52 27.62 -13.42
C ILE A 302 25.80 28.42 -14.70
N GLY A 303 25.10 28.06 -15.77
CA GLY A 303 25.28 28.57 -17.13
C GLY A 303 25.06 27.48 -18.19
N PRO A 304 25.16 27.83 -19.49
CA PRO A 304 25.55 29.14 -20.01
C PRO A 304 24.47 30.20 -19.86
N PHE A 305 24.90 31.45 -19.71
CA PHE A 305 24.09 32.66 -19.83
C PHE A 305 24.90 33.74 -20.53
N GLN A 306 24.22 34.81 -20.96
CA GLN A 306 24.85 35.99 -21.55
C GLN A 306 24.62 37.17 -20.60
N SER A 307 25.64 38.03 -20.44
CA SER A 307 25.50 39.31 -19.74
C SER A 307 25.30 40.45 -20.74
N ALA A 308 24.49 41.44 -20.39
CA ALA A 308 24.31 42.64 -21.20
C ALA A 308 25.56 43.55 -21.10
N ASN A 309 25.97 44.12 -22.23
CA ASN A 309 26.91 45.24 -22.35
C ASN A 309 28.28 45.09 -21.65
N GLY A 310 28.68 43.88 -21.24
CA GLY A 310 29.97 43.60 -20.58
C GLY A 310 29.97 43.76 -19.05
N GLU A 311 28.84 44.07 -18.42
CA GLU A 311 28.75 44.18 -16.96
C GLU A 311 28.63 42.81 -16.26
N LYS A 312 28.73 42.78 -14.92
CA LYS A 312 28.50 41.56 -14.12
C LYS A 312 26.98 41.32 -13.96
N ALA A 313 26.40 40.44 -14.76
CA ALA A 313 24.99 40.03 -14.67
C ALA A 313 24.59 39.54 -13.26
N LYS A 314 23.35 39.84 -12.88
CA LYS A 314 22.77 39.62 -11.53
C LYS A 314 21.97 38.32 -11.49
N LEU A 315 22.59 37.23 -11.04
CA LEU A 315 21.94 35.93 -10.88
C LEU A 315 21.40 35.77 -9.46
N LYS A 316 20.17 35.27 -9.33
CA LYS A 316 19.59 34.80 -8.07
C LYS A 316 19.48 33.28 -8.13
N VAL A 317 20.22 32.60 -7.26
CA VAL A 317 20.27 31.14 -7.16
C VAL A 317 19.50 30.73 -5.92
N LYS A 318 18.50 29.86 -6.08
CA LYS A 318 17.77 29.27 -4.97
C LYS A 318 18.43 27.96 -4.54
N VAL A 319 18.61 27.80 -3.24
CA VAL A 319 19.10 26.57 -2.62
C VAL A 319 18.03 26.09 -1.65
N ARG A 320 17.68 24.81 -1.73
CA ARG A 320 16.60 24.19 -0.98
C ARG A 320 17.16 23.04 -0.14
N LEU A 321 16.81 23.05 1.14
CA LEU A 321 16.95 21.95 2.07
C LEU A 321 15.56 21.30 2.18
N ASN A 322 15.39 20.12 1.59
CA ASN A 322 14.06 19.51 1.45
C ASN A 322 13.61 18.79 2.73
N LEU A 323 12.37 18.24 2.71
CA LEU A 323 11.76 17.54 3.84
C LEU A 323 12.54 16.28 4.28
N HIS A 324 13.42 15.75 3.42
CA HIS A 324 14.25 14.57 3.67
C HIS A 324 15.67 14.94 4.14
N GLY A 325 15.93 16.22 4.45
CA GLY A 325 17.25 16.71 4.85
C GLY A 325 18.26 16.83 3.70
N VAL A 326 17.86 16.64 2.45
CA VAL A 326 18.76 16.75 1.28
C VAL A 326 18.81 18.19 0.80
N VAL A 327 20.03 18.69 0.58
CA VAL A 327 20.29 20.03 0.01
C VAL A 327 20.48 19.93 -1.50
N SER A 328 19.85 20.82 -2.27
CA SER A 328 20.12 20.99 -3.70
C SER A 328 19.95 22.45 -4.16
N VAL A 329 20.53 22.78 -5.32
CA VAL A 329 20.22 24.04 -6.04
C VAL A 329 18.94 23.83 -6.84
N GLU A 330 17.85 24.50 -6.43
CA GLU A 330 16.52 24.34 -7.04
C GLU A 330 16.43 25.06 -8.40
N SER A 331 17.06 26.23 -8.52
CA SER A 331 17.03 27.03 -9.76
C SER A 331 18.05 28.17 -9.72
N ALA A 332 18.54 28.56 -10.91
CA ALA A 332 19.22 29.83 -11.13
C ALA A 332 18.39 30.73 -12.05
N THR A 333 18.23 32.00 -11.68
CA THR A 333 17.50 32.99 -12.50
C THR A 333 18.35 34.24 -12.68
N LEU A 334 18.62 34.61 -13.93
CA LEU A 334 19.17 35.90 -14.31
C LEU A 334 18.09 36.97 -14.13
N LEU A 335 18.47 38.09 -13.52
CA LEU A 335 17.64 39.27 -13.31
C LEU A 335 18.20 40.42 -14.15
N GLU A 336 17.46 40.81 -15.17
CA GLU A 336 17.75 41.97 -16.03
C GLU A 336 16.85 43.13 -15.56
N GLU A 337 17.44 44.29 -15.25
CA GLU A 337 16.68 45.48 -14.84
C GLU A 337 16.45 46.39 -16.06
N GLU A 338 15.21 46.39 -16.58
CA GLU A 338 14.78 47.27 -17.66
C GLU A 338 14.19 48.56 -17.07
N GLU A 339 14.80 49.70 -17.39
CA GLU A 339 14.28 51.01 -16.99
C GLU A 339 13.29 51.49 -18.05
N VAL A 340 12.00 51.38 -17.73
CA VAL A 340 10.91 51.85 -18.58
C VAL A 340 10.67 53.33 -18.28
N GLU A 341 11.08 54.20 -19.21
CA GLU A 341 10.64 55.60 -19.19
C GLU A 341 9.11 55.66 -19.29
N VAL A 342 8.47 56.38 -18.37
CA VAL A 342 7.02 56.60 -18.39
C VAL A 342 6.75 57.85 -19.23
N PRO A 343 6.09 57.73 -20.41
CA PRO A 343 5.78 58.90 -21.23
C PRO A 343 4.75 59.79 -20.52
N VAL A 344 5.15 61.01 -20.18
CA VAL A 344 4.27 62.00 -19.55
C VAL A 344 3.27 62.53 -20.58
N VAL A 345 2.08 61.93 -20.62
CA VAL A 345 0.94 62.48 -21.35
C VAL A 345 0.45 63.74 -20.64
N LYS A 346 0.45 64.87 -21.34
CA LYS A 346 -0.19 66.10 -20.86
C LYS A 346 -1.65 66.09 -21.29
N GLU A 347 -2.55 66.32 -20.34
CA GLU A 347 -3.96 66.57 -20.61
C GLU A 347 -4.17 67.95 -21.25
N SER A 348 -5.30 68.13 -21.92
CA SER A 348 -5.78 69.43 -22.40
C SER A 348 -7.31 69.46 -22.37
N ASP A 349 -7.89 70.45 -21.69
CA ASP A 349 -9.31 70.47 -21.33
C ASP A 349 -10.29 70.57 -22.51
N LYS A 350 -11.44 69.89 -22.39
CA LYS A 350 -12.79 70.50 -22.54
C LYS A 350 -13.95 69.57 -22.22
N GLU A 351 -14.86 70.08 -21.37
CA GLU A 351 -16.28 69.70 -21.27
C GLU A 351 -17.07 70.05 -22.57
N PRO A 352 -18.34 69.60 -22.81
CA PRO A 352 -19.32 69.12 -21.82
C PRO A 352 -20.28 67.94 -22.20
N ALA A 353 -21.10 67.56 -21.21
CA ALA A 353 -22.52 67.13 -21.30
C ALA A 353 -22.97 65.71 -21.78
N LYS A 354 -23.48 64.93 -20.80
CA LYS A 354 -24.75 64.13 -20.76
C LYS A 354 -25.26 63.30 -21.97
N MET A 355 -25.38 61.97 -21.76
CA MET A 355 -26.60 61.10 -21.78
C MET A 355 -26.11 59.62 -21.73
N GLU A 356 -26.65 58.71 -20.87
CA GLU A 356 -27.79 57.79 -21.12
C GLU A 356 -27.69 57.02 -22.46
N THR A 357 -27.73 55.68 -22.55
CA THR A 357 -28.44 54.62 -21.78
C THR A 357 -27.70 53.25 -21.80
N ASP A 358 -28.05 52.32 -20.89
CA ASP A 358 -28.12 50.83 -20.97
C ASP A 358 -26.96 49.98 -21.61
N GLU A 359 -26.75 48.69 -21.29
CA GLU A 359 -27.44 47.71 -20.40
C GLU A 359 -26.41 46.68 -19.86
N LEU A 360 -26.66 46.04 -18.71
CA LEU A 360 -25.86 44.90 -18.20
C LEU A 360 -26.69 43.91 -17.36
N PRO A 361 -26.70 42.60 -17.68
CA PRO A 361 -26.96 41.52 -16.71
C PRO A 361 -25.73 41.38 -15.76
N ALA A 362 -25.83 41.21 -14.44
CA ALA A 362 -26.60 40.23 -13.65
C ALA A 362 -26.10 38.78 -13.89
N ASP A 363 -25.74 37.96 -12.90
CA ASP A 363 -25.62 38.11 -11.42
C ASP A 363 -24.85 36.84 -10.88
N PRO A 364 -24.98 36.35 -9.63
CA PRO A 364 -24.76 36.94 -8.30
C PRO A 364 -23.58 36.29 -7.53
N ALA A 365 -23.30 36.78 -6.31
CA ALA A 365 -22.53 36.08 -5.29
C ALA A 365 -23.43 35.57 -4.12
N PRO A 366 -23.13 34.42 -3.49
CA PRO A 366 -23.82 33.93 -2.28
C PRO A 366 -23.33 34.62 -0.98
N PRO A 367 -24.09 34.56 0.13
CA PRO A 367 -24.38 35.80 0.87
C PRO A 367 -23.87 35.88 2.34
N SER A 368 -24.22 36.99 3.01
CA SER A 368 -23.89 37.34 4.38
C SER A 368 -24.74 36.63 5.45
N ALA A 369 -24.36 36.84 6.72
CA ALA A 369 -25.13 36.44 7.90
C ALA A 369 -26.45 37.22 8.08
N ALA A 370 -27.26 36.79 9.04
CA ALA A 370 -28.44 37.49 9.55
C ALA A 370 -28.43 37.51 11.09
N ASP A 371 -28.99 38.56 11.67
CA ASP A 371 -28.84 38.96 13.08
C ASP A 371 -30.13 38.74 13.91
N VAL A 372 -30.03 38.46 15.22
CA VAL A 372 -31.22 38.42 16.12
C VAL A 372 -30.96 38.89 17.57
N ASN A 373 -30.77 40.20 17.73
CA ASN A 373 -31.52 41.09 18.65
C ASN A 373 -31.51 40.90 20.21
N MET A 374 -31.23 42.01 20.91
CA MET A 374 -31.43 42.29 22.38
C MET A 374 -30.52 41.54 23.39
N GLN A 375 -30.26 42.01 24.62
CA GLN A 375 -30.82 43.16 25.36
C GLN A 375 -29.79 43.92 26.24
N ASP A 376 -30.18 45.14 26.64
CA ASP A 376 -29.56 46.13 27.55
C ASP A 376 -28.93 45.61 28.87
N SER A 377 -27.82 46.23 29.31
CA SER A 377 -27.42 46.43 30.71
C SER A 377 -26.23 47.41 30.86
N THR A 378 -26.42 48.48 31.64
CA THR A 378 -25.41 49.51 31.95
C THR A 378 -24.48 49.14 33.12
N THR A 379 -23.19 49.51 33.07
CA THR A 379 -22.46 50.01 34.26
C THR A 379 -21.22 50.84 33.88
N GLU A 380 -20.68 51.58 34.85
CA GLU A 380 -19.87 52.79 34.66
C GLU A 380 -18.34 52.56 34.64
N VAL A 381 -17.63 53.51 34.02
CA VAL A 381 -16.20 53.81 34.22
C VAL A 381 -16.02 54.57 35.55
N PRO A 382 -14.84 54.61 36.23
CA PRO A 382 -13.69 55.40 35.71
C PRO A 382 -12.26 55.05 36.21
N ALA A 383 -11.26 55.77 35.64
CA ALA A 383 -10.02 56.27 36.29
C ALA A 383 -8.99 55.26 36.86
N ALA A 384 -7.69 55.55 37.02
CA ALA A 384 -6.73 56.54 36.48
C ALA A 384 -5.29 55.96 36.77
N GLU A 385 -4.11 56.58 36.57
CA GLU A 385 -3.71 57.99 36.38
C GLU A 385 -2.38 58.12 35.60
N ASN A 386 -1.93 59.36 35.39
CA ASN A 386 -0.98 59.83 34.38
C ASN A 386 0.52 59.66 34.71
N GLY A 387 1.34 59.86 33.67
CA GLY A 387 2.72 60.33 33.77
C GLY A 387 3.15 61.06 32.50
N VAL A 388 3.21 62.39 32.52
CA VAL A 388 3.60 63.28 31.39
C VAL A 388 4.81 64.14 31.82
N PRO A 389 5.71 64.54 30.90
CA PRO A 389 5.57 65.83 30.17
C PRO A 389 6.10 65.73 28.70
N GLU A 390 6.13 66.73 27.80
CA GLU A 390 5.76 68.16 27.80
C GLU A 390 5.41 68.69 26.37
N SER A 391 5.48 70.01 26.17
CA SER A 391 5.22 70.80 24.93
C SER A 391 6.38 70.80 23.90
N GLY A 392 6.27 71.37 22.67
CA GLY A 392 5.30 72.38 22.21
C GLY A 392 5.20 72.63 20.68
N ASP A 393 5.17 73.91 20.28
CA ASP A 393 4.16 74.42 19.33
C ASP A 393 4.52 74.56 17.82
N LYS A 394 3.50 74.90 17.01
CA LYS A 394 3.51 75.17 15.54
C LYS A 394 3.63 76.68 15.22
N PRO A 395 3.48 77.17 13.96
CA PRO A 395 3.78 76.64 12.61
C PRO A 395 4.71 77.60 11.81
N VAL A 396 4.96 77.35 10.49
CA VAL A 396 4.68 78.30 9.36
C VAL A 396 5.24 77.80 8.00
N GLN A 397 4.42 78.00 6.96
CA GLN A 397 4.63 78.06 5.49
C GLN A 397 5.80 77.34 4.77
N MET A 398 5.39 76.50 3.80
CA MET A 398 5.79 76.48 2.39
C MET A 398 7.21 76.89 1.98
N GLU A 399 7.93 75.94 1.39
CA GLU A 399 8.45 76.13 0.02
C GLU A 399 8.43 74.79 -0.74
N THR A 400 8.51 74.84 -2.07
CA THR A 400 8.31 73.65 -2.93
C THR A 400 9.61 72.88 -3.15
N ASP A 401 9.62 71.59 -2.84
CA ASP A 401 10.66 70.68 -3.31
C ASP A 401 10.07 69.50 -4.10
N VAL A 402 10.77 69.04 -5.13
CA VAL A 402 10.21 68.16 -6.16
C VAL A 402 10.21 66.71 -5.69
N LYS A 403 9.01 66.13 -5.51
CA LYS A 403 8.86 64.69 -5.33
C LYS A 403 9.20 63.96 -6.65
N VAL A 404 10.48 63.68 -6.86
CA VAL A 404 10.95 62.77 -7.91
C VAL A 404 10.38 61.39 -7.61
N GLU A 405 9.38 60.95 -8.37
CA GLU A 405 8.94 59.55 -8.32
C GLU A 405 10.03 58.68 -8.93
N ALA A 406 10.62 57.79 -8.13
CA ALA A 406 11.65 56.88 -8.60
C ALA A 406 11.09 55.97 -9.72
N PRO A 407 11.85 55.75 -10.81
CA PRO A 407 11.39 54.97 -11.95
C PRO A 407 11.02 53.54 -11.53
N LYS A 408 9.84 53.07 -11.96
CA LYS A 408 9.35 51.72 -11.67
C LYS A 408 10.12 50.68 -12.50
N LYS A 409 11.31 50.31 -12.03
CA LYS A 409 12.17 49.27 -12.63
C LYS A 409 11.40 47.99 -12.93
N LYS A 410 11.43 47.55 -14.18
CA LYS A 410 10.80 46.32 -14.65
C LYS A 410 11.86 45.22 -14.67
N VAL A 411 11.75 44.25 -13.76
CA VAL A 411 12.74 43.17 -13.64
C VAL A 411 12.35 41.99 -14.52
N ASN A 412 13.02 41.85 -15.67
CA ASN A 412 12.92 40.66 -16.50
C ASN A 412 13.65 39.48 -15.81
N LYS A 413 13.13 38.25 -15.99
CA LYS A 413 13.60 37.05 -15.29
C LYS A 413 13.79 35.91 -16.26
N LYS A 414 15.04 35.48 -16.44
CA LYS A 414 15.42 34.43 -17.39
C LYS A 414 16.02 33.25 -16.62
N THR A 415 15.45 32.06 -16.75
CA THR A 415 16.01 30.85 -16.14
C THR A 415 17.36 30.54 -16.77
N VAL A 416 18.36 30.25 -15.93
CA VAL A 416 19.72 29.88 -16.34
C VAL A 416 19.89 28.37 -16.12
N PRO A 417 20.50 27.63 -17.06
CA PRO A 417 20.73 26.21 -16.88
C PRO A 417 21.65 25.93 -15.68
N VAL A 418 21.39 24.81 -15.01
CA VAL A 418 22.18 24.32 -13.88
C VAL A 418 22.47 22.86 -14.15
N SER A 419 23.74 22.45 -14.14
CA SER A 419 24.14 21.04 -14.10
C SER A 419 24.74 20.71 -12.73
N GLU A 420 24.50 19.49 -12.26
CA GLU A 420 24.91 19.05 -10.91
C GLU A 420 25.70 17.74 -10.93
N VAL A 421 26.59 17.61 -9.95
CA VAL A 421 27.32 16.38 -9.62
C VAL A 421 27.20 16.20 -8.10
N VAL A 422 26.44 15.20 -7.65
CA VAL A 422 26.25 14.91 -6.23
C VAL A 422 27.23 13.81 -5.81
N PHE A 423 28.05 14.07 -4.79
CA PHE A 423 29.07 13.12 -4.36
C PHE A 423 28.44 11.96 -3.56
N GLY A 424 28.77 10.73 -3.92
CA GLY A 424 28.20 9.52 -3.31
C GLY A 424 26.79 9.13 -3.79
N ALA A 425 26.21 9.88 -4.72
CA ALA A 425 25.00 9.46 -5.44
C ALA A 425 25.36 8.60 -6.66
N LEU A 426 24.52 7.61 -6.98
CA LEU A 426 24.58 6.92 -8.27
C LEU A 426 24.10 7.87 -9.38
N ALA A 427 24.79 7.88 -10.52
CA ALA A 427 24.32 8.61 -11.69
C ALA A 427 23.05 7.95 -12.27
N ALA A 428 22.17 8.74 -12.89
CA ALA A 428 20.90 8.23 -13.42
C ALA A 428 21.02 7.01 -14.37
N PRO A 429 22.04 6.89 -15.25
CA PRO A 429 22.24 5.67 -16.05
C PRO A 429 22.59 4.42 -15.23
N ASP A 430 23.29 4.58 -14.11
CA ASP A 430 23.68 3.46 -13.24
C ASP A 430 22.52 3.05 -12.30
N VAL A 431 21.69 4.01 -11.89
CA VAL A 431 20.38 3.73 -11.26
C VAL A 431 19.50 2.94 -12.22
N GLN A 432 19.42 3.35 -13.50
CA GLN A 432 18.63 2.64 -14.51
C GLN A 432 19.11 1.20 -14.72
N LYS A 433 20.43 0.97 -14.86
CA LYS A 433 21.01 -0.38 -14.89
C LYS A 433 20.71 -1.21 -13.63
N ALA A 434 20.73 -0.59 -12.45
CA ALA A 434 20.42 -1.28 -11.21
C ALA A 434 18.93 -1.70 -11.14
N VAL A 435 18.02 -0.87 -11.66
CA VAL A 435 16.59 -1.19 -11.79
C VAL A 435 16.37 -2.31 -12.80
N GLU A 436 17.03 -2.27 -13.96
CA GLU A 436 16.97 -3.32 -14.97
C GLU A 436 17.45 -4.67 -14.42
N LYS A 437 18.60 -4.68 -13.73
CA LYS A 437 19.16 -5.90 -13.12
C LYS A 437 18.30 -6.44 -11.96
N GLU A 438 17.68 -5.57 -11.15
CA GLU A 438 16.74 -6.01 -10.11
C GLU A 438 15.47 -6.61 -10.73
N PHE A 439 14.98 -6.07 -11.85
CA PHE A 439 13.85 -6.64 -12.60
C PHE A 439 14.19 -8.01 -13.20
N GLU A 440 15.38 -8.18 -13.77
CA GLU A 440 15.87 -9.49 -14.25
C GLU A 440 15.89 -10.54 -13.13
N MET A 441 16.48 -10.20 -11.97
CA MET A 441 16.53 -11.11 -10.82
C MET A 441 15.13 -11.43 -10.28
N ALA A 442 14.27 -10.43 -10.08
CA ALA A 442 12.91 -10.64 -9.59
C ALA A 442 12.03 -11.45 -10.56
N LEU A 443 12.26 -11.33 -11.87
CA LEU A 443 11.62 -12.18 -12.88
C LEU A 443 12.12 -13.63 -12.79
N GLN A 444 13.42 -13.85 -12.60
CA GLN A 444 14.00 -15.18 -12.40
C GLN A 444 13.44 -15.84 -11.13
N ASP A 445 13.42 -15.13 -10.00
CA ASP A 445 12.87 -15.61 -8.73
C ASP A 445 11.40 -16.04 -8.89
N ARG A 446 10.59 -15.19 -9.52
CA ARG A 446 9.18 -15.46 -9.82
C ARG A 446 8.99 -16.65 -10.75
N VAL A 447 9.83 -16.82 -11.76
CA VAL A 447 9.77 -17.99 -12.66
C VAL A 447 10.08 -19.27 -11.90
N MET A 448 11.04 -19.27 -10.98
CA MET A 448 11.36 -20.43 -10.14
C MET A 448 10.22 -20.76 -9.15
N GLU A 449 9.63 -19.74 -8.50
CA GLU A 449 8.48 -19.91 -7.60
C GLU A 449 7.24 -20.43 -8.35
N GLU A 450 6.88 -19.81 -9.48
CA GLU A 450 5.78 -20.28 -10.34
C GLU A 450 6.06 -21.66 -10.98
N THR A 451 7.32 -22.11 -11.05
CA THR A 451 7.69 -23.47 -11.49
C THR A 451 7.48 -24.47 -10.36
N LYS A 452 7.98 -24.17 -9.15
CA LYS A 452 7.79 -24.97 -7.93
C LYS A 452 6.31 -25.18 -7.62
N ASP A 453 5.49 -24.13 -7.73
CA ASP A 453 4.04 -24.24 -7.55
C ASP A 453 3.36 -25.18 -8.55
N LYS A 454 3.91 -25.34 -9.77
CA LYS A 454 3.40 -26.33 -10.73
C LYS A 454 3.90 -27.74 -10.44
N LYS A 455 5.13 -27.91 -9.94
CA LYS A 455 5.59 -29.22 -9.41
C LYS A 455 4.68 -29.68 -8.27
N ASN A 456 4.49 -28.85 -7.25
CA ASN A 456 3.62 -29.09 -6.10
C ASN A 456 2.16 -29.40 -6.52
N ALA A 457 1.67 -28.76 -7.58
CA ALA A 457 0.31 -28.99 -8.10
C ALA A 457 0.16 -30.34 -8.83
N VAL A 458 1.21 -30.87 -9.47
CA VAL A 458 1.21 -32.25 -10.00
C VAL A 458 1.21 -33.24 -8.84
N GLU A 459 2.14 -33.09 -7.89
CA GLU A 459 2.27 -33.93 -6.69
C GLU A 459 0.96 -33.99 -5.88
N SER A 460 0.37 -32.83 -5.59
CA SER A 460 -0.91 -32.74 -4.87
C SER A 460 -2.06 -33.41 -5.63
N TYR A 461 -2.11 -33.28 -6.96
CA TYR A 461 -3.13 -33.92 -7.80
C TYR A 461 -2.95 -35.46 -7.82
N VAL A 462 -1.70 -35.93 -7.82
CA VAL A 462 -1.40 -37.37 -7.78
C VAL A 462 -1.93 -38.00 -6.48
N TYR A 463 -1.65 -37.40 -5.32
CA TYR A 463 -2.16 -37.89 -4.05
C TYR A 463 -3.69 -37.77 -3.91
N ASP A 464 -4.28 -36.62 -4.25
CA ASP A 464 -5.75 -36.42 -4.19
C ASP A 464 -6.50 -37.38 -5.11
N MET A 465 -6.05 -37.57 -6.35
CA MET A 465 -6.71 -38.48 -7.30
C MET A 465 -6.53 -39.95 -6.89
N ARG A 466 -5.35 -40.34 -6.39
CA ARG A 466 -5.12 -41.70 -5.85
C ARG A 466 -6.09 -42.00 -4.69
N ILE A 467 -6.24 -41.07 -3.74
CA ILE A 467 -7.19 -41.20 -2.62
C ILE A 467 -8.63 -41.31 -3.14
N LYS A 468 -9.05 -40.42 -4.05
CA LYS A 468 -10.40 -40.44 -4.64
C LYS A 468 -10.71 -41.77 -5.34
N LEU A 469 -9.76 -42.36 -6.07
CA LEU A 469 -9.95 -43.64 -6.79
C LEU A 469 -10.10 -44.86 -5.88
N HIS A 470 -9.57 -44.81 -4.65
CA HIS A 470 -9.77 -45.85 -3.64
C HIS A 470 -11.02 -45.63 -2.77
N ASP A 471 -11.47 -44.38 -2.63
CA ASP A 471 -12.67 -44.00 -1.86
C ASP A 471 -13.81 -43.55 -2.80
N LYS A 472 -14.05 -42.23 -2.92
CA LYS A 472 -15.26 -41.63 -3.53
C LYS A 472 -15.58 -42.11 -4.94
N TYR A 473 -14.55 -42.36 -5.74
CA TYR A 473 -14.67 -42.69 -7.17
C TYR A 473 -14.57 -44.20 -7.44
N HIS A 474 -14.33 -45.02 -6.41
CA HIS A 474 -14.12 -46.48 -6.53
C HIS A 474 -15.25 -47.19 -7.31
N ASP A 475 -16.51 -46.89 -6.97
CA ASP A 475 -17.68 -47.48 -7.61
C ASP A 475 -18.02 -46.88 -8.99
N PHE A 476 -17.44 -45.72 -9.32
CA PHE A 476 -17.74 -44.91 -10.51
C PHE A 476 -16.73 -45.13 -11.64
N ALA A 477 -15.61 -45.78 -11.33
CA ALA A 477 -14.67 -46.34 -12.30
C ALA A 477 -14.91 -47.86 -12.43
N THR A 478 -14.73 -48.37 -13.64
CA THR A 478 -14.46 -49.80 -13.85
C THR A 478 -13.07 -50.16 -13.33
N GLU A 479 -12.85 -51.45 -13.10
CA GLU A 479 -11.56 -51.99 -12.65
C GLU A 479 -10.40 -51.58 -13.57
N LEU A 480 -10.59 -51.73 -14.88
CA LEU A 480 -9.61 -51.38 -15.90
C LEU A 480 -9.33 -49.86 -15.95
N GLU A 481 -10.36 -49.02 -15.85
CA GLU A 481 -10.19 -47.55 -15.76
C GLU A 481 -9.36 -47.15 -14.53
N ARG A 482 -9.66 -47.77 -13.38
CA ARG A 482 -8.98 -47.52 -12.11
C ARG A 482 -7.53 -48.01 -12.12
N GLU A 483 -7.26 -49.22 -12.61
CA GLU A 483 -5.90 -49.76 -12.75
C GLU A 483 -5.04 -48.91 -13.70
N GLN A 484 -5.57 -48.56 -14.88
CA GLN A 484 -4.85 -47.71 -15.84
C GLN A 484 -4.53 -46.33 -15.26
N LEU A 485 -5.48 -45.70 -14.56
CA LEU A 485 -5.25 -44.38 -13.98
C LEU A 485 -4.28 -44.45 -12.78
N ILE A 486 -4.39 -45.45 -11.90
CA ILE A 486 -3.43 -45.65 -10.80
C ILE A 486 -2.01 -45.88 -11.33
N ALA A 487 -1.84 -46.69 -12.40
CA ALA A 487 -0.54 -46.89 -13.02
C ALA A 487 0.05 -45.59 -13.57
N ARG A 488 -0.74 -44.76 -14.27
CA ARG A 488 -0.30 -43.44 -14.76
C ARG A 488 -0.02 -42.43 -13.65
N LEU A 489 -0.72 -42.52 -12.51
CA LEU A 489 -0.42 -41.71 -11.33
C LEU A 489 0.92 -42.14 -10.69
N GLN A 490 1.24 -43.45 -10.69
CA GLN A 490 2.54 -43.95 -10.23
C GLN A 490 3.67 -43.49 -11.16
N GLU A 491 3.54 -43.67 -12.48
CA GLU A 491 4.55 -43.23 -13.46
C GLU A 491 4.89 -41.73 -13.33
N VAL A 492 3.93 -40.88 -12.95
CA VAL A 492 4.16 -39.44 -12.75
C VAL A 492 4.70 -39.13 -11.35
N GLU A 493 4.39 -39.93 -10.32
CA GLU A 493 5.03 -39.85 -9.00
C GLU A 493 6.52 -40.22 -9.09
N ASP A 494 6.82 -41.36 -9.71
CA ASP A 494 8.18 -41.85 -9.91
C ASP A 494 9.00 -40.81 -10.70
N TRP A 495 8.44 -40.29 -11.79
CA TRP A 495 9.07 -39.23 -12.59
C TRP A 495 9.31 -37.93 -11.78
N LEU A 496 8.43 -37.53 -10.85
CA LEU A 496 8.60 -36.30 -10.05
C LEU A 496 9.81 -36.37 -9.08
N TYR A 497 10.24 -37.58 -8.72
CA TYR A 497 11.39 -37.83 -7.85
C TYR A 497 12.64 -38.34 -8.60
N GLU A 498 12.54 -38.62 -9.90
CA GLU A 498 13.65 -38.92 -10.80
C GLU A 498 13.86 -37.78 -11.84
N ASP A 499 13.74 -38.05 -13.15
CA ASP A 499 14.03 -37.09 -14.24
C ASP A 499 13.28 -35.75 -14.12
N GLY A 500 12.10 -35.75 -13.50
CA GLY A 500 11.25 -34.58 -13.26
C GLY A 500 11.59 -33.76 -12.02
N GLU A 501 12.75 -33.97 -11.37
CA GLU A 501 13.09 -33.21 -10.16
C GLU A 501 13.19 -31.70 -10.44
N ASP A 502 13.81 -31.32 -11.56
CA ASP A 502 14.25 -29.96 -11.91
C ASP A 502 13.79 -29.53 -13.31
N GLU A 503 12.50 -29.75 -13.60
CA GLU A 503 11.93 -29.50 -14.93
C GLU A 503 11.24 -28.13 -15.05
N THR A 504 10.99 -27.72 -16.28
CA THR A 504 10.41 -26.42 -16.57
C THR A 504 8.93 -26.36 -16.20
N LYS A 505 8.44 -25.17 -15.82
CA LYS A 505 7.00 -24.86 -15.62
C LYS A 505 6.09 -25.42 -16.72
N GLY A 506 6.54 -25.38 -17.98
CA GLY A 506 5.79 -25.88 -19.13
C GLY A 506 5.57 -27.40 -19.08
N VAL A 507 6.58 -28.15 -18.65
CA VAL A 507 6.52 -29.62 -18.53
C VAL A 507 5.61 -30.03 -17.38
N TYR A 508 5.69 -29.40 -16.20
CA TYR A 508 4.74 -29.68 -15.11
C TYR A 508 3.29 -29.34 -15.47
N VAL A 509 3.05 -28.24 -16.21
CA VAL A 509 1.70 -27.92 -16.72
C VAL A 509 1.24 -28.96 -17.74
N ALA A 510 2.09 -29.40 -18.66
CA ALA A 510 1.76 -30.44 -19.63
C ALA A 510 1.42 -31.77 -18.93
N LYS A 511 2.19 -32.19 -17.92
CA LYS A 511 1.93 -33.39 -17.11
C LYS A 511 0.62 -33.31 -16.33
N LEU A 512 0.31 -32.15 -15.73
CA LEU A 512 -0.96 -31.96 -15.04
C LEU A 512 -2.16 -32.01 -15.98
N GLU A 513 -2.08 -31.41 -17.16
CA GLU A 513 -3.16 -31.50 -18.16
C GLU A 513 -3.24 -32.87 -18.84
N GLU A 514 -2.13 -33.62 -18.97
CA GLU A 514 -2.11 -35.03 -19.38
C GLU A 514 -2.89 -35.90 -18.38
N LEU A 515 -2.59 -35.80 -17.08
CA LEU A 515 -3.30 -36.54 -16.02
C LEU A 515 -4.79 -36.16 -15.92
N LYS A 516 -5.12 -34.87 -16.01
CA LYS A 516 -6.52 -34.41 -16.09
C LYS A 516 -7.23 -34.96 -17.32
N LYS A 517 -6.58 -34.92 -18.49
CA LYS A 517 -7.14 -35.45 -19.72
C LYS A 517 -7.38 -36.96 -19.61
N LEU A 518 -6.44 -37.72 -19.03
CA LEU A 518 -6.62 -39.16 -18.78
C LEU A 518 -7.86 -39.42 -17.91
N SER A 519 -8.02 -38.70 -16.78
CA SER A 519 -9.21 -38.82 -15.91
C SER A 519 -10.56 -38.46 -16.58
N LYS A 520 -10.51 -37.78 -17.75
CA LYS A 520 -11.67 -37.33 -18.53
C LYS A 520 -11.88 -38.05 -19.87
N THR A 521 -10.90 -38.81 -20.36
CA THR A 521 -10.88 -39.36 -21.73
C THR A 521 -10.79 -40.89 -21.74
N LEU A 522 -11.11 -41.54 -20.61
CA LEU A 522 -11.34 -42.98 -20.56
C LEU A 522 -12.66 -43.31 -21.30
N GLN A 523 -12.50 -43.56 -22.60
CA GLN A 523 -13.50 -43.83 -23.64
C GLN A 523 -14.67 -42.83 -23.79
N GLN A 524 -14.64 -42.11 -24.92
CA GLN A 524 -15.78 -41.52 -25.64
C GLN A 524 -16.76 -40.57 -24.92
N GLY A 525 -16.49 -40.12 -23.70
CA GLY A 525 -17.10 -38.89 -23.19
C GLY A 525 -17.29 -38.73 -21.69
N ASP A 526 -16.96 -39.74 -20.88
CA ASP A 526 -17.50 -39.86 -19.52
C ASP A 526 -16.42 -39.86 -18.42
N PRO A 527 -16.07 -38.68 -17.84
CA PRO A 527 -15.19 -38.61 -16.69
C PRO A 527 -15.76 -39.32 -15.47
N ILE A 528 -14.92 -40.09 -14.77
CA ILE A 528 -15.27 -40.75 -13.49
C ILE A 528 -15.79 -39.72 -12.46
N GLU A 529 -15.20 -38.54 -12.45
CA GLU A 529 -15.59 -37.38 -11.62
C GLU A 529 -16.99 -36.83 -11.98
N GLU A 530 -17.39 -36.88 -13.25
CA GLU A 530 -18.73 -36.48 -13.69
C GLU A 530 -19.78 -37.55 -13.36
N ARG A 531 -19.46 -38.84 -13.49
CA ARG A 531 -20.32 -39.95 -13.02
C ARG A 531 -20.60 -39.81 -11.51
N TYR A 532 -19.57 -39.54 -10.70
CA TYR A 532 -19.69 -39.28 -9.26
C TYR A 532 -20.52 -38.02 -8.95
N LYS A 533 -20.22 -36.91 -9.64
CA LYS A 533 -20.93 -35.63 -9.46
C LYS A 533 -22.42 -35.77 -9.78
N GLU A 534 -22.77 -36.33 -10.93
CA GLU A 534 -24.16 -36.55 -11.34
C GLU A 534 -24.90 -37.48 -10.38
N HIS A 535 -24.26 -38.55 -9.88
CA HIS A 535 -24.86 -39.38 -8.83
C HIS A 535 -25.13 -38.59 -7.53
N THR A 536 -24.25 -37.67 -7.16
CA THR A 536 -24.35 -36.88 -5.93
C THR A 536 -25.37 -35.75 -6.03
N GLU A 537 -25.42 -35.02 -7.16
CA GLU A 537 -26.34 -33.90 -7.37
C GLU A 537 -27.78 -34.36 -7.70
N ARG A 538 -27.95 -35.48 -8.43
CA ARG A 538 -29.24 -35.92 -8.97
C ARG A 538 -30.34 -36.05 -7.91
N GLY A 539 -30.04 -36.53 -6.71
CA GLY A 539 -31.04 -36.70 -5.64
C GLY A 539 -31.79 -35.40 -5.34
N SER A 540 -31.06 -34.35 -4.97
CA SER A 540 -31.62 -33.02 -4.68
C SER A 540 -32.43 -32.46 -5.86
N VAL A 541 -32.00 -32.70 -7.09
CA VAL A 541 -32.70 -32.21 -8.29
C VAL A 541 -33.98 -33.01 -8.59
N ILE A 542 -34.00 -34.33 -8.30
CA ILE A 542 -35.21 -35.15 -8.34
C ILE A 542 -36.22 -34.68 -7.28
N ASP A 543 -35.75 -34.38 -6.07
CA ASP A 543 -36.61 -33.89 -4.98
C ASP A 543 -37.21 -32.51 -5.30
N GLN A 544 -36.44 -31.61 -5.94
CA GLN A 544 -36.91 -30.31 -6.42
C GLN A 544 -38.04 -30.45 -7.45
N ILE A 545 -37.90 -31.28 -8.47
CA ILE A 545 -38.98 -31.47 -9.47
C ILE A 545 -40.20 -32.18 -8.85
N ALA A 546 -39.99 -33.14 -7.93
CA ALA A 546 -41.08 -33.81 -7.21
C ALA A 546 -41.88 -32.82 -6.33
N TYR A 547 -41.20 -31.89 -5.65
CA TYR A 547 -41.83 -30.79 -4.93
C TYR A 547 -42.64 -29.88 -5.86
N CYS A 548 -42.10 -29.49 -7.01
CA CYS A 548 -42.83 -28.69 -8.01
C CYS A 548 -44.07 -29.41 -8.55
N ILE A 549 -43.96 -30.71 -8.86
CA ILE A 549 -45.09 -31.56 -9.30
C ILE A 549 -46.18 -31.58 -8.23
N ASN A 550 -45.84 -31.84 -6.97
CA ASN A 550 -46.81 -31.92 -5.89
C ASN A 550 -47.43 -30.56 -5.55
N SER A 551 -46.64 -29.47 -5.53
CA SER A 551 -47.14 -28.11 -5.32
C SER A 551 -48.17 -27.70 -6.37
N TYR A 552 -47.91 -27.94 -7.67
CA TYR A 552 -48.87 -27.64 -8.72
C TYR A 552 -50.10 -28.57 -8.72
N ARG A 553 -49.92 -29.85 -8.36
CA ARG A 553 -50.99 -30.83 -8.17
C ARG A 553 -51.92 -30.45 -7.02
N GLU A 554 -51.38 -30.13 -5.85
CA GLU A 554 -52.14 -29.67 -4.69
C GLU A 554 -52.86 -28.37 -4.98
N ALA A 555 -52.20 -27.39 -5.60
CA ALA A 555 -52.82 -26.13 -6.00
C ALA A 555 -54.00 -26.34 -6.98
N ALA A 556 -53.87 -27.25 -7.94
CA ALA A 556 -54.95 -27.57 -8.90
C ALA A 556 -56.10 -28.39 -8.27
N MET A 557 -55.82 -29.21 -7.25
CA MET A 557 -56.85 -29.96 -6.48
C MET A 557 -57.46 -29.14 -5.33
N SER A 558 -56.90 -27.97 -5.01
CA SER A 558 -57.26 -27.20 -3.82
C SER A 558 -58.64 -26.53 -3.92
N THR A 559 -59.38 -26.59 -2.82
CA THR A 559 -60.61 -25.84 -2.55
C THR A 559 -60.35 -24.48 -1.90
N ASP A 560 -59.11 -23.99 -1.91
CA ASP A 560 -58.76 -22.65 -1.43
C ASP A 560 -59.41 -21.59 -2.34
N PRO A 561 -60.18 -20.62 -1.78
CA PRO A 561 -60.86 -19.59 -2.54
C PRO A 561 -59.95 -18.77 -3.47
N LYS A 562 -58.62 -18.77 -3.28
CA LYS A 562 -57.67 -18.13 -4.20
C LYS A 562 -57.65 -18.75 -5.61
N PHE A 563 -58.22 -19.95 -5.80
CA PHE A 563 -58.25 -20.66 -7.09
C PHE A 563 -59.65 -20.87 -7.69
N ASP A 564 -60.72 -20.32 -7.09
CA ASP A 564 -62.12 -20.53 -7.55
C ASP A 564 -62.40 -20.03 -8.97
N HIS A 565 -61.62 -19.05 -9.45
CA HIS A 565 -61.81 -18.38 -10.73
C HIS A 565 -60.99 -18.99 -11.88
N ILE A 566 -60.21 -20.05 -11.61
CA ILE A 566 -59.47 -20.81 -12.63
C ILE A 566 -60.39 -21.92 -13.13
N ASP A 567 -60.56 -22.02 -14.45
CA ASP A 567 -61.49 -22.97 -15.07
C ASP A 567 -61.10 -24.43 -14.71
N VAL A 568 -62.09 -25.30 -14.51
CA VAL A 568 -61.86 -26.73 -14.22
C VAL A 568 -61.06 -27.39 -15.35
N ALA A 569 -61.27 -26.99 -16.61
CA ALA A 569 -60.50 -27.45 -17.76
C ALA A 569 -59.08 -26.85 -17.83
N GLU A 570 -58.82 -25.72 -17.16
CA GLU A 570 -57.45 -25.19 -16.97
C GLU A 570 -56.73 -25.95 -15.84
N LYS A 571 -57.40 -26.18 -14.70
CA LYS A 571 -56.88 -27.02 -13.60
C LYS A 571 -56.57 -28.44 -14.09
N GLN A 572 -57.42 -29.04 -14.91
CA GLN A 572 -57.18 -30.38 -15.48
C GLN A 572 -55.96 -30.42 -16.40
N LYS A 573 -55.64 -29.34 -17.14
CA LYS A 573 -54.39 -29.27 -17.93
C LYS A 573 -53.16 -29.28 -17.05
N VAL A 574 -53.18 -28.54 -15.93
CA VAL A 574 -52.09 -28.55 -14.93
C VAL A 574 -51.90 -29.95 -14.36
N LEU A 575 -52.99 -30.63 -13.96
CA LEU A 575 -52.93 -32.02 -13.46
C LEU A 575 -52.36 -32.99 -14.50
N ASN A 576 -52.75 -32.85 -15.77
CA ASN A 576 -52.25 -33.70 -16.85
C ASN A 576 -50.74 -33.53 -17.09
N GLU A 577 -50.22 -32.29 -17.09
CA GLU A 577 -48.77 -32.05 -17.24
C GLU A 577 -47.98 -32.51 -15.99
N CYS A 578 -48.52 -32.33 -14.78
CA CYS A 578 -47.93 -32.89 -13.56
C CYS A 578 -47.81 -34.42 -13.62
N VAL A 579 -48.84 -35.13 -14.10
CA VAL A 579 -48.81 -36.59 -14.32
C VAL A 579 -47.82 -36.96 -15.43
N GLY A 580 -47.74 -36.19 -16.52
CA GLY A 580 -46.75 -36.42 -17.59
C GLY A 580 -45.31 -36.23 -17.13
N ALA A 581 -45.04 -35.22 -16.29
CA ALA A 581 -43.73 -34.97 -15.69
C ALA A 581 -43.34 -36.06 -14.68
N GLU A 582 -44.27 -36.51 -13.84
CA GLU A 582 -44.05 -37.61 -12.88
C GLU A 582 -43.80 -38.95 -13.59
N ALA A 583 -44.56 -39.25 -14.65
CA ALA A 583 -44.36 -40.45 -15.45
C ALA A 583 -42.98 -40.47 -16.12
N TRP A 584 -42.57 -39.36 -16.76
CA TRP A 584 -41.23 -39.20 -17.33
C TRP A 584 -40.13 -39.37 -16.27
N LEU A 585 -40.29 -38.74 -15.10
CA LEU A 585 -39.32 -38.78 -14.01
C LEU A 585 -39.17 -40.22 -13.48
N ARG A 586 -40.29 -40.94 -13.32
CA ARG A 586 -40.32 -42.34 -12.90
C ARG A 586 -39.68 -43.26 -13.93
N GLU A 587 -39.98 -43.08 -15.21
CA GLU A 587 -39.38 -43.85 -16.32
C GLU A 587 -37.87 -43.65 -16.36
N LYS A 588 -37.40 -42.40 -16.34
CA LYS A 588 -35.98 -42.07 -16.39
C LYS A 588 -35.22 -42.47 -15.13
N LYS A 589 -35.85 -42.35 -13.96
CA LYS A 589 -35.28 -42.88 -12.72
C LYS A 589 -35.15 -44.40 -12.79
N GLN A 590 -36.17 -45.13 -13.25
CA GLN A 590 -36.09 -46.59 -13.39
C GLN A 590 -35.01 -47.02 -14.40
N GLN A 591 -34.82 -46.27 -15.49
CA GLN A 591 -33.71 -46.49 -16.42
C GLN A 591 -32.35 -46.26 -15.73
N GLN A 592 -32.21 -45.18 -14.94
CA GLN A 592 -30.97 -44.87 -14.23
C GLN A 592 -30.64 -45.86 -13.10
N ASP A 593 -31.65 -46.27 -12.32
CA ASP A 593 -31.52 -47.22 -11.21
C ASP A 593 -31.19 -48.65 -11.70
N SER A 594 -31.35 -48.92 -13.00
CA SER A 594 -30.99 -50.21 -13.63
C SER A 594 -29.52 -50.31 -14.08
N LEU A 595 -28.76 -49.21 -14.01
CA LEU A 595 -27.37 -49.14 -14.46
C LEU A 595 -26.39 -49.18 -13.28
N PRO A 596 -25.20 -49.79 -13.42
CA PRO A 596 -24.16 -49.70 -12.41
C PRO A 596 -23.59 -48.27 -12.33
N LYS A 597 -23.07 -47.89 -11.17
CA LYS A 597 -22.54 -46.54 -10.89
C LYS A 597 -21.44 -46.06 -11.86
N HIS A 598 -20.68 -46.99 -12.45
CA HIS A 598 -19.65 -46.71 -13.45
C HIS A 598 -20.17 -46.63 -14.89
N ALA A 599 -21.45 -46.89 -15.15
CA ALA A 599 -22.06 -46.68 -16.46
C ALA A 599 -22.58 -45.25 -16.61
N ASN A 600 -22.67 -44.79 -17.85
CA ASN A 600 -23.00 -43.42 -18.19
C ASN A 600 -24.41 -43.03 -17.71
N PRO A 601 -24.59 -41.87 -17.07
CA PRO A 601 -25.87 -41.49 -16.49
C PRO A 601 -26.92 -41.13 -17.55
N VAL A 602 -27.98 -41.94 -17.65
CA VAL A 602 -29.14 -41.71 -18.54
C VAL A 602 -30.16 -40.72 -17.99
N LEU A 603 -29.98 -40.26 -16.74
CA LEU A 603 -30.73 -39.17 -16.13
C LEU A 603 -29.76 -38.10 -15.60
N LEU A 604 -29.47 -37.11 -16.45
CA LEU A 604 -28.63 -35.97 -16.11
C LEU A 604 -29.41 -34.95 -15.27
N SER A 605 -28.74 -34.38 -14.28
CA SER A 605 -29.26 -33.31 -13.42
C SER A 605 -29.63 -32.06 -14.23
N ALA A 606 -28.95 -31.82 -15.34
CA ALA A 606 -29.30 -30.77 -16.31
C ALA A 606 -30.66 -31.00 -16.99
N ASP A 607 -31.03 -32.26 -17.29
CA ASP A 607 -32.28 -32.56 -17.99
C ASP A 607 -33.48 -32.60 -17.04
N VAL A 608 -33.28 -33.00 -15.78
CA VAL A 608 -34.29 -32.84 -14.72
C VAL A 608 -34.59 -31.36 -14.49
N LYS A 609 -33.57 -30.48 -14.45
CA LYS A 609 -33.75 -29.02 -14.37
C LYS A 609 -34.56 -28.47 -15.54
N LYS A 610 -34.21 -28.80 -16.79
CA LYS A 610 -34.98 -28.41 -17.99
C LYS A 610 -36.44 -28.89 -17.93
N LYS A 611 -36.72 -30.10 -17.43
CA LYS A 611 -38.10 -30.60 -17.31
C LYS A 611 -38.88 -29.91 -16.17
N ALA A 612 -38.22 -29.53 -15.07
CA ALA A 612 -38.81 -28.72 -14.02
C ALA A 612 -39.13 -27.29 -14.49
N GLU A 613 -38.22 -26.66 -15.24
CA GLU A 613 -38.43 -25.35 -15.88
C GLU A 613 -39.58 -25.39 -16.90
N ALA A 614 -39.69 -26.47 -17.69
CA ALA A 614 -40.78 -26.66 -18.64
C ALA A 614 -42.14 -26.83 -17.92
N LEU A 615 -42.17 -27.59 -16.82
CA LEU A 615 -43.36 -27.76 -15.97
C LEU A 615 -43.78 -26.43 -15.35
N ASP A 616 -42.87 -25.68 -14.73
CA ASP A 616 -43.18 -24.37 -14.14
C ASP A 616 -43.69 -23.39 -15.20
N ARG A 617 -43.01 -23.30 -16.34
CA ARG A 617 -43.41 -22.43 -17.46
C ARG A 617 -44.82 -22.74 -17.99
N PHE A 618 -45.29 -23.98 -17.87
CA PHE A 618 -46.65 -24.38 -18.26
C PHE A 618 -47.67 -24.14 -17.13
N CYS A 619 -47.38 -24.57 -15.90
CA CYS A 619 -48.32 -24.55 -14.79
C CYS A 619 -48.45 -23.17 -14.13
N ARG A 620 -47.35 -22.41 -14.01
CA ARG A 620 -47.30 -21.12 -13.32
C ARG A 620 -48.28 -20.10 -13.91
N PRO A 621 -48.35 -19.83 -15.23
CA PRO A 621 -49.26 -18.82 -15.78
C PRO A 621 -50.74 -19.16 -15.59
N ILE A 622 -51.08 -20.45 -15.50
CA ILE A 622 -52.44 -20.92 -15.21
C ILE A 622 -52.76 -20.68 -13.73
N MET A 623 -51.88 -21.12 -12.83
CA MET A 623 -52.14 -21.08 -11.38
C MET A 623 -51.94 -19.70 -10.75
N THR A 624 -51.25 -18.76 -11.41
CA THR A 624 -51.13 -17.35 -10.99
C THR A 624 -52.06 -16.40 -11.77
N LYS A 625 -52.99 -16.92 -12.57
CA LYS A 625 -54.00 -16.13 -13.29
C LYS A 625 -54.78 -15.24 -12.31
N PRO A 626 -54.90 -13.92 -12.51
CA PRO A 626 -55.57 -13.04 -11.55
C PRO A 626 -57.09 -13.24 -11.53
N LYS A 627 -57.73 -12.89 -10.40
CA LYS A 627 -59.19 -12.90 -10.28
C LYS A 627 -59.84 -11.86 -11.21
N PRO A 628 -60.95 -12.19 -11.91
CA PRO A 628 -61.73 -11.20 -12.64
C PRO A 628 -62.20 -10.07 -11.73
N ALA A 629 -62.11 -8.83 -12.19
CA ALA A 629 -62.70 -7.69 -11.50
C ALA A 629 -64.23 -7.82 -11.47
N LYS A 630 -64.87 -7.41 -10.37
CA LYS A 630 -66.33 -7.33 -10.29
C LYS A 630 -66.84 -6.23 -11.24
N PRO A 631 -67.92 -6.44 -11.99
CA PRO A 631 -68.55 -5.37 -12.75
C PRO A 631 -69.18 -4.32 -11.81
N GLU A 632 -69.11 -3.06 -12.19
CA GLU A 632 -69.78 -1.97 -11.49
C GLU A 632 -71.30 -2.02 -11.72
N PRO A 633 -72.13 -1.68 -10.71
CA PRO A 633 -73.58 -1.57 -10.89
C PRO A 633 -73.94 -0.25 -11.58
N THR A 634 -74.72 -0.34 -12.66
CA THR A 634 -75.26 0.84 -13.36
C THR A 634 -76.31 1.56 -12.50
N SER A 635 -76.02 2.81 -12.14
CA SER A 635 -76.90 3.64 -11.30
C SER A 635 -78.11 4.18 -12.10
N PRO A 636 -79.33 4.22 -11.53
CA PRO A 636 -80.47 4.89 -12.12
C PRO A 636 -80.41 6.42 -11.91
N ALA A 637 -81.12 7.17 -12.75
CA ALA A 637 -81.23 8.63 -12.71
C ALA A 637 -82.70 9.07 -12.48
N PRO A 638 -83.00 10.32 -12.08
CA PRO A 638 -82.90 10.68 -10.65
C PRO A 638 -84.12 11.45 -10.11
N SER A 639 -84.18 11.65 -8.79
CA SER A 639 -84.96 12.72 -8.15
C SER A 639 -84.25 13.24 -6.89
N GLN A 640 -84.66 14.39 -6.36
CA GLN A 640 -83.81 15.33 -5.60
C GLN A 640 -83.85 15.16 -4.06
N GLY A 641 -82.78 15.58 -3.37
CA GLY A 641 -82.73 15.65 -1.90
C GLY A 641 -81.41 16.15 -1.27
N SER A 642 -81.18 17.47 -1.28
CA SER A 642 -80.30 18.29 -0.38
C SER A 642 -78.86 17.83 -0.01
N GLU A 643 -77.86 18.59 -0.50
CA GLU A 643 -76.63 19.15 0.17
C GLU A 643 -75.71 18.25 1.05
N SER A 644 -74.36 18.39 1.09
CA SER A 644 -73.49 19.56 0.87
C SER A 644 -72.09 19.24 0.26
N GLN A 645 -71.17 20.22 0.23
CA GLN A 645 -69.90 20.31 -0.57
C GLN A 645 -68.62 20.40 0.34
N PRO A 646 -67.34 20.57 -0.15
CA PRO A 646 -66.72 20.46 -1.50
C PRO A 646 -65.28 19.81 -1.56
N GLN A 647 -64.60 19.94 -2.74
CA GLN A 647 -63.12 19.85 -3.02
C GLN A 647 -62.44 18.45 -2.98
N GLY A 648 -61.44 18.12 -3.82
CA GLY A 648 -60.80 18.83 -4.96
C GLY A 648 -59.80 17.92 -5.75
N ALA A 649 -59.49 18.26 -7.02
CA ALA A 649 -58.62 17.48 -7.94
C ALA A 649 -57.14 17.96 -7.91
N GLY A 650 -56.12 17.30 -8.49
CA GLY A 650 -56.00 16.04 -9.28
C GLY A 650 -54.85 16.15 -10.32
N SER A 651 -54.34 15.04 -10.90
CA SER A 651 -53.30 15.10 -11.98
C SER A 651 -53.05 13.76 -12.73
N SER A 652 -52.34 13.82 -13.87
CA SER A 652 -51.85 12.73 -14.75
C SER A 652 -50.70 13.28 -15.62
N PRO A 653 -50.00 12.51 -16.51
CA PRO A 653 -49.65 11.08 -16.52
C PRO A 653 -48.10 10.85 -16.56
N GLY A 654 -47.62 9.58 -16.56
CA GLY A 654 -46.17 9.24 -16.52
C GLY A 654 -45.55 8.77 -17.85
N GLN A 655 -44.29 8.27 -17.83
CA GLN A 655 -43.64 7.55 -18.94
C GLN A 655 -42.35 6.76 -18.55
N ASN A 656 -42.12 5.64 -19.29
CA ASN A 656 -40.85 5.09 -19.82
C ASN A 656 -39.71 4.42 -18.99
N THR A 657 -39.01 3.54 -19.75
CA THR A 657 -37.57 3.14 -19.75
C THR A 657 -36.98 2.09 -18.78
N GLU A 658 -36.67 0.93 -19.39
CA GLU A 658 -35.39 0.19 -19.44
C GLU A 658 -34.44 -0.06 -18.24
N ALA A 659 -33.96 -1.32 -18.23
CA ALA A 659 -32.60 -1.79 -17.90
C ALA A 659 -32.08 -1.77 -16.43
N GLY A 660 -30.98 -2.49 -16.22
CA GLY A 660 -30.15 -2.45 -15.01
C GLY A 660 -30.27 -3.66 -14.08
N ALA A 661 -29.45 -4.69 -14.30
CA ALA A 661 -29.21 -5.72 -13.28
C ALA A 661 -28.01 -5.32 -12.40
N GLY A 662 -28.17 -5.37 -11.08
CA GLY A 662 -27.14 -5.13 -10.08
C GLY A 662 -27.41 -5.99 -8.84
N GLN A 663 -26.36 -6.53 -8.22
CA GLN A 663 -26.48 -7.51 -7.14
C GLN A 663 -26.56 -6.85 -5.76
N GLU A 664 -27.34 -7.44 -4.85
CA GLU A 664 -26.97 -7.49 -3.43
C GLU A 664 -27.50 -8.77 -2.77
N VAL A 665 -26.87 -9.20 -1.68
CA VAL A 665 -27.04 -10.54 -1.09
C VAL A 665 -27.64 -10.44 0.32
N PRO A 666 -28.72 -11.19 0.66
CA PRO A 666 -29.28 -11.21 2.00
C PRO A 666 -28.48 -12.11 2.96
N PRO A 667 -28.30 -11.72 4.24
CA PRO A 667 -27.70 -12.56 5.29
C PRO A 667 -28.70 -13.58 5.88
N ALA A 668 -28.20 -14.43 6.78
CA ALA A 668 -28.91 -15.58 7.35
C ALA A 668 -30.15 -15.23 8.21
N ALA A 669 -31.11 -16.17 8.25
CA ALA A 669 -32.26 -16.14 9.13
C ALA A 669 -31.98 -16.82 10.48
N ALA A 670 -32.68 -16.39 11.53
CA ALA A 670 -32.60 -16.97 12.88
C ALA A 670 -33.70 -18.01 13.15
N GLU A 671 -33.48 -18.85 14.16
CA GLU A 671 -34.46 -19.82 14.69
C GLU A 671 -35.66 -19.14 15.38
N PRO A 672 -36.75 -19.90 15.58
CA PRO A 672 -37.33 -19.90 16.93
C PRO A 672 -37.74 -21.30 17.45
N MET A 673 -37.50 -21.48 18.77
CA MET A 673 -38.36 -22.05 19.83
C MET A 673 -39.70 -22.73 19.42
N GLU A 674 -40.21 -23.77 20.10
CA GLU A 674 -40.23 -24.14 21.54
C GLU A 674 -40.62 -25.66 21.67
N ARG A 675 -40.76 -26.38 22.80
CA ARG A 675 -40.83 -26.15 24.27
C ARG A 675 -40.40 -27.42 25.07
N ASP A 676 -40.26 -27.26 26.38
CA ASP A 676 -39.84 -28.23 27.42
C ASP A 676 -40.56 -29.60 27.50
N LYS A 677 -39.88 -30.61 28.07
CA LYS A 677 -40.06 -31.03 29.49
C LYS A 677 -38.90 -31.93 30.01
N PRO A 678 -38.75 -32.16 31.34
CA PRO A 678 -37.42 -32.18 31.97
C PRO A 678 -37.04 -33.49 32.71
N GLU A 679 -36.00 -33.36 33.56
CA GLU A 679 -35.40 -34.35 34.48
C GLU A 679 -34.41 -35.34 33.81
N GLY A 680 -33.24 -35.65 34.40
CA GLY A 680 -32.69 -35.20 35.70
C GLY A 680 -31.16 -35.23 35.76
N SER A 681 -30.60 -34.56 36.78
CA SER A 681 -29.17 -34.31 36.95
C SER A 681 -28.41 -35.44 37.66
N GLN A 682 -27.18 -35.74 37.22
CA GLN A 682 -26.12 -36.23 38.11
C GLN A 682 -24.71 -35.90 37.58
N ASN A 683 -23.76 -35.81 38.51
CA ASN A 683 -22.33 -35.50 38.32
C ASN A 683 -21.63 -36.63 37.52
N VAL A 684 -20.42 -36.46 36.95
CA VAL A 684 -19.24 -35.66 37.35
C VAL A 684 -18.59 -35.00 36.15
#